data_AF-A0A9P1CRL9-F1
#
_entry.id   AF-A0A9P1CRL9-F1
#
_cell.length_a   1.000
_cell.length_b   1.000
_cell.length_c   1.000
_cell.angle_alpha   90.00
_cell.angle_beta   90.00
_cell.angle_gamma   90.00
#
_symmetry.space_group_name_H-M   'P 1'
#
loop_
_entity.id
_entity.type
_entity.pdbx_description
1 polymer ?
#
loop_
_entity_poly.entity_id
_entity_poly.type
_entity_poly.pdbx_seq_one_letter_code
_entity_poly.pdbx_strand_id
1 'polypeptide(L)'
;MGMREYSRAASVLGKDQQSPAAVFFRSYALYLAGEKRKEEEIAEVQDPVEKGQVKNPELRTLEEELSMLHQQRRLDGLGLYVYGITLKGLELKDDARRILLESVQAFPCNWSAWLDIISISSDLNDVNDCRVDLTLPNHWMSHFFEAAFQLELQRNESAKNLYAMLRGSFPESSYLTSQLATCFYNMRNFDSSQAAFEEMRKKDPYRLTSLDTYSNILFVKERSAALSHLARHVVKIDKYTPEACSIIGNYYSLKGEHEKAVVYFQRALSLNRHFTPAWILMGHEFMEMKNTPAAIDAYRTAVTINQRDYRAWYGLGQTYELLSLHYYALFYYRRAMLLRPEDARMWCAMAQCYDLMSRKSEALRCYEKAHRCGDRERMALPRLARLHRDLNQRRQAAAYYSQMLEQNGQPDGGPLQPLGLSTEVVEALRFLMAFSAEEGRLGEAEAHAMRLLDTSGPEKDEAKAMLRNLRQRGGAPDLGQCRKALGSSAEGSYVSPLDSEITFPFNQLASANIEADEDGWTEDIRNFQKAVTAMSDSVGSNDWKTVTMGTHSKFRPALLLEGSLTGLAVEECAAQDRKCQKDTSEPKECGCGSLSRGGTVASPSEWSAPSEVAERHNSEMVEIPRGAFLMGDRKERVHFPQDGEGPVRPVRMSAFRLDQFEVSNAKFQDFVAETGYVTDAERLGDSFVAELYLSEKVLGTIDKKVDAVPWWLPVPNASWRQPEGLDSGLESPRSRYGNRWDHPAVHISWNDAYAYCSWRNATLPTEAQWEYASRGGLEGMYYPWGDSMYGNESDDGRFRMNIWQGEFPTLNTAEDGYIKTAPVDAFGPQNDWGLYNMVGNVWEWTSDWFSPVHFLTEENQQIGFVDPTGPSVEDLEQLVEMGYLKKDASGAFEKIKKGGSFMCHHSYCWRYRNCARHHLTADSTAHHIGLRCAQ
;
A
#
# COMPACT_ATOMS: atom_id res chain seq x y z
N MET A 1 -24.72 31.55 22.29
CA MET A 1 -24.66 30.08 22.46
C MET A 1 -26.06 29.54 22.29
N GLY A 2 -26.32 28.76 21.23
CA GLY A 2 -27.60 28.04 21.11
C GLY A 2 -27.70 26.99 22.22
N MET A 3 -28.90 26.75 22.74
CA MET A 3 -29.08 25.90 23.93
C MET A 3 -28.61 24.44 23.73
N ARG A 4 -28.47 23.94 22.48
CA ARG A 4 -27.97 22.58 22.12
C ARG A 4 -28.59 21.44 22.96
N GLU A 5 -29.84 21.61 23.38
CA GLU A 5 -30.62 20.63 24.17
C GLU A 5 -31.29 19.61 23.23
N TYR A 6 -30.49 18.81 22.52
CA TYR A 6 -30.98 17.92 21.46
C TYR A 6 -31.99 16.87 21.96
N SER A 7 -31.77 16.27 23.13
CA SER A 7 -32.68 15.28 23.73
C SER A 7 -34.06 15.87 24.04
N ARG A 8 -34.09 17.13 24.50
CA ARG A 8 -35.35 17.85 24.76
C ARG A 8 -36.08 18.15 23.46
N ALA A 9 -35.36 18.57 22.42
CA ALA A 9 -35.93 18.81 21.10
C ALA A 9 -36.57 17.54 20.52
N ALA A 10 -35.87 16.40 20.63
CA ALA A 10 -36.38 15.09 20.21
C ALA A 10 -37.62 14.66 21.02
N SER A 11 -37.63 14.91 22.33
CA SER A 11 -38.78 14.61 23.21
C SER A 11 -40.02 15.44 22.86
N VAL A 12 -39.86 16.73 22.53
CA VAL A 12 -40.98 17.62 22.19
C VAL A 12 -41.61 17.26 20.84
N LEU A 13 -40.79 16.85 19.87
CA LEU A 13 -41.28 16.44 18.55
C LEU A 13 -42.07 15.12 18.60
N GLY A 14 -41.75 14.21 19.55
CA GLY A 14 -42.48 12.96 19.79
C GLY A 14 -42.44 11.97 18.60
N LYS A 15 -42.92 10.73 18.82
CA LYS A 15 -43.03 9.71 17.75
C LYS A 15 -44.32 9.84 16.93
N ASP A 16 -45.32 10.56 17.47
CA ASP A 16 -46.66 10.64 16.88
C ASP A 16 -46.75 11.65 15.72
N GLN A 17 -45.76 12.54 15.58
CA GLN A 17 -45.71 13.52 14.50
C GLN A 17 -45.16 12.89 13.22
N GLN A 18 -46.03 12.74 12.23
CA GLN A 18 -45.76 12.00 10.99
C GLN A 18 -45.29 12.89 9.82
N SER A 19 -45.06 14.19 10.03
CA SER A 19 -44.61 15.09 8.95
C SER A 19 -43.14 14.82 8.60
N PRO A 20 -42.73 14.86 7.31
CA PRO A 20 -41.34 14.59 6.92
C PRO A 20 -40.32 15.47 7.65
N ALA A 21 -40.63 16.76 7.82
CA ALA A 21 -39.79 17.70 8.57
C ALA A 21 -39.68 17.34 10.07
N ALA A 22 -40.78 16.91 10.72
CA ALA A 22 -40.75 16.50 12.12
C ALA A 22 -39.93 15.22 12.31
N VAL A 23 -40.07 14.25 11.40
CA VAL A 23 -39.26 13.01 11.37
C VAL A 23 -37.78 13.35 11.21
N PHE A 24 -37.42 14.23 10.26
CA PHE A 24 -36.05 14.69 10.07
C PHE A 24 -35.49 15.36 11.32
N PHE A 25 -36.16 16.40 11.86
CA PHE A 25 -35.65 17.15 13.01
C PHE A 25 -35.53 16.28 14.26
N ARG A 26 -36.48 15.36 14.49
CA ARG A 26 -36.39 14.44 15.61
C ARG A 26 -35.22 13.47 15.45
N SER A 27 -35.12 12.81 14.30
CA SER A 27 -34.07 11.82 14.04
C SER A 27 -32.69 12.45 14.07
N TYR A 28 -32.54 13.64 13.50
CA TYR A 28 -31.29 14.39 13.52
C TYR A 28 -30.94 14.90 14.92
N ALA A 29 -31.92 15.33 15.72
CA ALA A 29 -31.69 15.69 17.12
C ALA A 29 -31.24 14.49 17.96
N LEU A 30 -31.83 13.31 17.78
CA LEU A 30 -31.38 12.08 18.45
C LEU A 30 -29.96 11.70 18.03
N TYR A 31 -29.66 11.75 16.73
CA TYR A 31 -28.32 11.52 16.20
C TYR A 31 -27.29 12.44 16.88
N LEU A 32 -27.55 13.76 16.92
CA LEU A 32 -26.67 14.73 17.56
C LEU A 32 -26.59 14.57 19.09
N ALA A 33 -27.66 14.16 19.76
CA ALA A 33 -27.64 13.85 21.19
C ALA A 33 -26.75 12.64 21.50
N GLY A 34 -26.75 11.65 20.62
CA GLY A 34 -25.88 10.48 20.70
C GLY A 34 -24.42 10.82 20.38
N GLU A 35 -24.16 11.63 19.34
CA GLU A 35 -22.81 12.10 19.01
C GLU A 35 -22.19 12.91 20.14
N LYS A 36 -22.97 13.80 20.76
CA LYS A 36 -22.53 14.58 21.92
C LYS A 36 -22.15 13.66 23.10
N ARG A 37 -22.94 12.63 23.41
CA ARG A 37 -22.62 11.66 24.47
C ARG A 37 -21.38 10.85 24.15
N LYS A 38 -21.22 10.42 22.90
CA LYS A 38 -20.01 9.75 22.43
C LYS A 38 -18.77 10.60 22.67
N GLU A 39 -18.82 11.90 22.35
CA GLU A 39 -17.71 12.83 22.61
C GLU A 39 -17.42 13.02 24.10
N GLU A 40 -18.44 13.12 24.95
CA GLU A 40 -18.31 13.22 26.40
C GLU A 40 -17.66 11.96 27.00
N GLU A 41 -18.11 10.76 26.60
CA GLU A 41 -17.55 9.49 27.05
C GLU A 41 -16.10 9.29 26.57
N ILE A 42 -15.78 9.63 25.31
CA ILE A 42 -14.40 9.62 24.80
C ILE A 42 -13.48 10.54 25.62
N ALA A 43 -14.00 11.66 26.14
CA ALA A 43 -13.23 12.59 26.96
C ALA A 43 -12.97 12.07 28.39
N GLU A 44 -13.84 11.21 28.91
CA GLU A 44 -13.72 10.60 30.25
C GLU A 44 -12.80 9.37 30.26
N VAL A 45 -12.83 8.58 29.19
CA VAL A 45 -11.99 7.39 29.05
C VAL A 45 -10.51 7.80 28.95
N GLN A 46 -9.61 7.06 29.61
CA GLN A 46 -8.17 7.30 29.49
C GLN A 46 -7.52 6.37 28.46
N ASP A 47 -7.93 5.10 28.42
CA ASP A 47 -7.39 4.07 27.55
C ASP A 47 -7.71 4.33 26.05
N PRO A 48 -6.71 4.39 25.16
CA PRO A 48 -6.90 4.50 23.71
C PRO A 48 -7.77 3.39 23.08
N VAL A 49 -7.73 2.16 23.61
CA VAL A 49 -8.49 1.02 23.09
C VAL A 49 -9.97 1.17 23.40
N GLU A 50 -10.29 1.49 24.66
CA GLU A 50 -11.66 1.76 25.09
C GLU A 50 -12.25 2.96 24.34
N LYS A 51 -11.45 4.01 24.07
CA LYS A 51 -11.88 5.16 23.24
C LYS A 51 -12.33 4.76 21.84
N GLY A 52 -11.70 3.76 21.24
CA GLY A 52 -12.08 3.25 19.92
C GLY A 52 -13.39 2.46 19.92
N GLN A 53 -13.81 1.95 21.08
CA GLN A 53 -15.03 1.14 21.23
C GLN A 53 -16.27 2.00 21.52
N VAL A 54 -16.10 3.25 21.95
CA VAL A 54 -17.21 4.17 22.21
C VAL A 54 -17.93 4.51 20.90
N LYS A 55 -19.16 4.00 20.74
CA LYS A 55 -20.04 4.27 19.61
C LYS A 55 -21.23 5.11 20.06
N ASN A 56 -21.86 5.79 19.10
CA ASN A 56 -23.07 6.55 19.38
C ASN A 56 -24.23 5.58 19.74
N PRO A 57 -24.82 5.69 20.94
CA PRO A 57 -25.80 4.72 21.45
C PRO A 57 -27.14 4.76 20.72
N GLU A 58 -27.45 5.86 20.04
CA GLU A 58 -28.75 6.04 19.34
C GLU A 58 -28.74 5.44 17.93
N LEU A 59 -27.58 4.99 17.42
CA LEU A 59 -27.44 4.54 16.03
C LEU A 59 -28.34 3.34 15.68
N ARG A 60 -28.37 2.31 16.53
CA ARG A 60 -29.19 1.11 16.26
C ARG A 60 -30.68 1.43 16.28
N THR A 61 -31.13 2.20 17.26
CA THR A 61 -32.54 2.62 17.36
C THR A 61 -32.97 3.51 16.20
N LEU A 62 -32.06 4.36 15.70
CA LEU A 62 -32.32 5.20 14.53
C LEU A 62 -32.34 4.38 13.25
N GLU A 63 -31.45 3.39 13.10
CA GLU A 63 -31.42 2.49 11.94
C GLU A 63 -32.72 1.68 11.82
N GLU A 64 -33.20 1.08 12.92
CA GLU A 64 -34.46 0.34 12.94
C GLU A 64 -35.66 1.22 12.55
N GLU A 65 -35.73 2.45 13.07
CA GLU A 65 -36.83 3.36 12.79
C GLU A 65 -36.79 3.90 11.35
N LEU A 66 -35.62 4.34 10.89
CA LEU A 66 -35.44 4.92 9.56
C LEU A 66 -35.51 3.87 8.46
N SER A 67 -35.05 2.64 8.69
CA SER A 67 -35.19 1.53 7.74
C SER A 67 -36.66 1.18 7.48
N MET A 68 -37.49 1.14 8.53
CA MET A 68 -38.94 0.94 8.39
C MET A 68 -39.60 2.08 7.59
N LEU A 69 -39.24 3.33 7.88
CA LEU A 69 -39.78 4.49 7.16
C LEU A 69 -39.30 4.56 5.70
N HIS A 70 -38.07 4.10 5.43
CA HIS A 70 -37.52 3.97 4.07
C HIS A 70 -38.28 2.92 3.27
N GLN A 71 -38.53 1.73 3.83
CA GLN A 71 -39.34 0.68 3.19
C GLN A 71 -40.76 1.16 2.86
N GLN A 72 -41.34 2.00 3.71
CA GLN A 72 -42.64 2.63 3.48
C GLN A 72 -42.60 3.83 2.52
N ARG A 73 -41.41 4.22 2.01
CA ARG A 73 -41.16 5.41 1.18
C ARG A 73 -41.64 6.72 1.81
N ARG A 74 -41.46 6.86 3.12
CA ARG A 74 -41.92 8.03 3.91
C ARG A 74 -40.81 9.02 4.25
N LEU A 75 -39.56 8.72 3.89
CA LEU A 75 -38.43 9.63 4.06
C LEU A 75 -38.31 10.59 2.87
N ASP A 76 -38.15 11.87 3.16
CA ASP A 76 -37.74 12.89 2.19
C ASP A 76 -36.21 12.92 2.02
N GLY A 77 -35.69 13.77 1.12
CA GLY A 77 -34.25 13.82 0.85
C GLY A 77 -33.39 14.08 2.09
N LEU A 78 -33.90 14.83 3.07
CA LEU A 78 -33.19 15.10 4.34
C LEU A 78 -33.31 13.93 5.32
N GLY A 79 -34.45 13.24 5.38
CA GLY A 79 -34.62 11.99 6.12
C GLY A 79 -33.72 10.88 5.60
N LEU A 80 -33.59 10.74 4.27
CA LEU A 80 -32.62 9.83 3.64
C LEU A 80 -31.18 10.17 4.00
N TYR A 81 -30.84 11.47 4.09
CA TYR A 81 -29.51 11.89 4.54
C TYR A 81 -29.23 11.43 5.98
N VAL A 82 -30.18 11.63 6.91
CA VAL A 82 -30.03 11.17 8.30
C VAL A 82 -29.89 9.65 8.38
N TYR A 83 -30.63 8.91 7.55
CA TYR A 83 -30.49 7.47 7.46
C TYR A 83 -29.09 7.07 6.94
N GLY A 84 -28.61 7.74 5.89
CA GLY A 84 -27.28 7.53 5.33
C GLY A 84 -26.14 7.77 6.34
N ILE A 85 -26.18 8.86 7.11
CA ILE A 85 -25.16 9.13 8.15
C ILE A 85 -25.26 8.17 9.35
N THR A 86 -26.47 7.65 9.64
CA THR A 86 -26.68 6.62 10.67
C THR A 86 -26.02 5.29 10.25
N LEU A 87 -26.27 4.85 9.00
CA LEU A 87 -25.62 3.67 8.43
C LEU A 87 -24.09 3.83 8.35
N LYS A 88 -23.62 5.02 8.00
CA LYS A 88 -22.19 5.37 8.03
C LYS A 88 -21.60 5.19 9.43
N GLY A 89 -22.29 5.68 10.47
CA GLY A 89 -21.88 5.53 11.87
C GLY A 89 -21.87 4.07 12.37
N LEU A 90 -22.68 3.20 11.75
CA LEU A 90 -22.70 1.75 11.99
C LEU A 90 -21.66 0.98 11.16
N GLU A 91 -20.80 1.68 10.40
CA GLU A 91 -19.77 1.10 9.54
C GLU A 91 -20.32 0.29 8.34
N LEU A 92 -21.61 0.43 8.02
CA LEU A 92 -22.28 -0.17 6.86
C LEU A 92 -22.10 0.71 5.60
N LYS A 93 -20.88 0.79 5.10
CA LYS A 93 -20.45 1.78 4.08
C LYS A 93 -21.19 1.67 2.74
N ASP A 94 -21.43 0.46 2.23
CA ASP A 94 -22.06 0.27 0.92
C ASP A 94 -23.55 0.64 0.93
N ASP A 95 -24.26 0.26 2.00
CA ASP A 95 -25.65 0.68 2.20
C ASP A 95 -25.75 2.19 2.43
N ALA A 96 -24.86 2.76 3.24
CA ALA A 96 -24.78 4.20 3.43
C ALA A 96 -24.58 4.95 2.11
N ARG A 97 -23.69 4.47 1.23
CA ARG A 97 -23.46 5.04 -0.10
C ARG A 97 -24.74 5.02 -0.95
N ARG A 98 -25.44 3.89 -1.00
CA ARG A 98 -26.69 3.74 -1.77
C ARG A 98 -27.77 4.71 -1.28
N ILE A 99 -27.99 4.78 0.03
CA ILE A 99 -29.02 5.67 0.63
C ILE A 99 -28.64 7.14 0.46
N LEU A 100 -27.37 7.50 0.58
CA LEU A 100 -26.93 8.88 0.33
C LEU A 100 -27.07 9.28 -1.14
N LEU A 101 -26.89 8.34 -2.08
CA LEU A 101 -27.19 8.58 -3.50
C LEU A 101 -28.68 8.84 -3.73
N GLU A 102 -29.55 8.05 -3.09
CA GLU A 102 -31.00 8.31 -3.11
C GLU A 102 -31.33 9.70 -2.51
N SER A 103 -30.64 10.09 -1.43
CA SER A 103 -30.80 11.41 -0.80
C SER A 103 -30.43 12.56 -1.75
N VAL A 104 -29.29 12.49 -2.44
CA VAL A 104 -28.88 13.55 -3.39
C VAL A 104 -29.71 13.55 -4.66
N GLN A 105 -30.28 12.42 -5.08
CA GLN A 105 -31.25 12.38 -6.17
C GLN A 105 -32.57 13.07 -5.77
N ALA A 106 -33.02 12.88 -4.53
CA ALA A 106 -34.23 13.52 -4.00
C ALA A 106 -34.03 15.01 -3.68
N PHE A 107 -32.87 15.40 -3.16
CA PHE A 107 -32.54 16.78 -2.82
C PHE A 107 -31.06 17.13 -3.12
N PRO A 108 -30.74 17.46 -4.39
CA PRO A 108 -29.36 17.69 -4.85
C PRO A 108 -28.64 18.87 -4.17
N CYS A 109 -29.35 19.80 -3.56
CA CYS A 109 -28.74 20.99 -2.96
C CYS A 109 -28.15 20.75 -1.55
N ASN A 110 -28.36 19.58 -0.95
CA ASN A 110 -27.75 19.24 0.35
C ASN A 110 -26.26 18.88 0.19
N TRP A 111 -25.38 19.89 0.26
CA TRP A 111 -23.92 19.69 0.13
C TRP A 111 -23.34 18.68 1.13
N SER A 112 -23.90 18.57 2.33
CA SER A 112 -23.42 17.64 3.35
C SER A 112 -23.52 16.18 2.89
N ALA A 113 -24.62 15.81 2.21
CA ALA A 113 -24.78 14.47 1.65
C ALA A 113 -23.70 14.14 0.61
N TRP A 114 -23.34 15.11 -0.24
CA TRP A 114 -22.26 14.98 -1.20
C TRP A 114 -20.89 14.79 -0.53
N LEU A 115 -20.60 15.58 0.51
CA LEU A 115 -19.36 15.43 1.29
C LEU A 115 -19.27 14.07 1.98
N ASP A 116 -20.37 13.56 2.52
CA ASP A 116 -20.40 12.23 3.13
C ASP A 116 -20.19 11.12 2.09
N ILE A 117 -20.76 11.25 0.88
CA ILE A 117 -20.47 10.34 -0.25
C ILE A 117 -18.98 10.35 -0.59
N ILE A 118 -18.35 11.53 -0.64
CA ILE A 118 -16.89 11.65 -0.86
C ILE A 118 -16.15 10.86 0.21
N SER A 119 -16.47 11.07 1.48
CA SER A 119 -15.78 10.42 2.61
C SER A 119 -15.89 8.89 2.61
N ILE A 120 -17.04 8.33 2.20
CA ILE A 120 -17.25 6.87 2.12
C ILE A 120 -16.58 6.29 0.89
N SER A 121 -16.69 6.98 -0.24
CA SER A 121 -16.05 6.57 -1.49
C SER A 121 -14.54 6.73 -1.42
N SER A 122 -14.05 7.52 -0.46
CA SER A 122 -12.62 7.69 -0.25
C SER A 122 -11.92 6.53 0.45
N ASP A 123 -12.65 5.73 1.22
CA ASP A 123 -12.11 4.63 2.02
C ASP A 123 -11.94 3.32 1.25
N LEU A 124 -12.32 3.26 -0.03
CA LEU A 124 -12.10 2.09 -0.86
C LEU A 124 -10.59 1.91 -1.06
N ASN A 125 -10.06 0.79 -0.55
CA ASN A 125 -8.63 0.43 -0.46
C ASN A 125 -7.87 0.39 -1.79
N ASP A 126 -8.49 0.75 -2.90
CA ASP A 126 -7.89 0.70 -4.22
C ASP A 126 -7.85 2.09 -4.86
N VAL A 127 -6.67 2.72 -4.80
CA VAL A 127 -6.36 4.02 -5.42
C VAL A 127 -6.59 3.98 -6.95
N ASN A 128 -6.58 2.78 -7.53
CA ASN A 128 -6.74 2.54 -8.97
C ASN A 128 -8.13 2.02 -9.38
N ASP A 129 -8.99 1.56 -8.45
CA ASP A 129 -10.30 0.95 -8.77
C ASP A 129 -11.49 1.84 -8.36
N CYS A 130 -11.26 3.15 -8.21
CA CYS A 130 -12.33 4.12 -8.00
C CYS A 130 -13.08 4.48 -9.30
N ARG A 131 -13.34 3.52 -10.19
CA ARG A 131 -14.42 3.65 -11.18
C ARG A 131 -15.70 3.12 -10.54
N VAL A 132 -16.13 3.79 -9.47
CA VAL A 132 -17.49 3.59 -8.99
C VAL A 132 -18.38 4.28 -10.02
N ASP A 133 -19.12 3.51 -10.79
CA ASP A 133 -20.18 4.03 -11.66
C ASP A 133 -21.29 4.63 -10.78
N LEU A 134 -21.02 5.83 -10.25
CA LEU A 134 -22.00 6.63 -9.54
C LEU A 134 -22.91 7.24 -10.61
N THR A 135 -24.15 6.75 -10.68
CA THR A 135 -25.19 7.42 -11.48
C THR A 135 -25.57 8.71 -10.78
N LEU A 136 -24.81 9.78 -11.06
CA LEU A 136 -25.04 11.09 -10.49
C LEU A 136 -26.30 11.74 -11.09
N PRO A 137 -27.08 12.49 -10.29
CA PRO A 137 -28.16 13.29 -10.84
C PRO A 137 -27.58 14.34 -11.80
N ASN A 138 -28.28 14.56 -12.92
CA ASN A 138 -27.95 15.63 -13.86
C ASN A 138 -28.32 16.99 -13.24
N HIS A 139 -27.40 17.56 -12.47
CA HIS A 139 -27.60 18.81 -11.72
C HIS A 139 -26.25 19.52 -11.52
N TRP A 140 -26.22 20.85 -11.52
CA TRP A 140 -24.96 21.61 -11.42
C TRP A 140 -24.12 21.28 -10.16
N MET A 141 -24.75 20.84 -9.06
CA MET A 141 -24.06 20.37 -7.84
C MET A 141 -23.18 19.14 -8.06
N SER A 142 -23.45 18.31 -9.07
CA SER A 142 -22.59 17.16 -9.40
C SER A 142 -21.17 17.60 -9.79
N HIS A 143 -21.03 18.79 -10.38
CA HIS A 143 -19.73 19.37 -10.75
C HIS A 143 -18.94 19.83 -9.53
N PHE A 144 -19.62 20.40 -8.53
CA PHE A 144 -19.01 20.73 -7.24
C PHE A 144 -18.53 19.46 -6.53
N PHE A 145 -19.35 18.40 -6.56
CA PHE A 145 -18.98 17.08 -6.06
C PHE A 145 -17.77 16.52 -6.81
N GLU A 146 -17.78 16.53 -8.14
CA GLU A 146 -16.68 16.00 -8.94
C GLU A 146 -15.38 16.76 -8.66
N ALA A 147 -15.40 18.09 -8.63
CA ALA A 147 -14.24 18.90 -8.32
C ALA A 147 -13.66 18.58 -6.92
N ALA A 148 -14.53 18.45 -5.91
CA ALA A 148 -14.13 18.08 -4.55
C ALA A 148 -13.63 16.64 -4.46
N PHE A 149 -14.24 15.71 -5.18
CA PHE A 149 -13.86 14.31 -5.21
C PHE A 149 -12.49 14.11 -5.87
N GLN A 150 -12.21 14.81 -6.98
CA GLN A 150 -10.89 14.80 -7.62
C GLN A 150 -9.80 15.37 -6.69
N LEU A 151 -10.13 16.41 -5.91
CA LEU A 151 -9.21 16.98 -4.93
C LEU A 151 -8.89 15.97 -3.81
N GLU A 152 -9.90 15.26 -3.31
CA GLU A 152 -9.72 14.21 -2.29
C GLU A 152 -8.94 13.00 -2.82
N LEU A 153 -9.11 12.67 -4.10
CA LEU A 153 -8.31 11.68 -4.84
C LEU A 153 -6.88 12.15 -5.17
N GLN A 154 -6.45 13.31 -4.70
CA GLN A 154 -5.14 13.92 -4.95
C GLN A 154 -4.86 14.23 -6.45
N ARG A 155 -5.89 14.26 -7.30
CA ARG A 155 -5.82 14.63 -8.73
C ARG A 155 -5.95 16.15 -8.90
N ASN A 156 -4.95 16.86 -8.37
CA ASN A 156 -5.00 18.31 -8.18
C ASN A 156 -5.15 19.12 -9.48
N GLU A 157 -4.57 18.66 -10.59
CA GLU A 157 -4.69 19.36 -11.89
C GLU A 157 -6.12 19.31 -12.44
N SER A 158 -6.73 18.12 -12.42
CA SER A 158 -8.14 17.94 -12.82
C SER A 158 -9.08 18.75 -11.94
N ALA A 159 -8.89 18.70 -10.61
CA ALA A 159 -9.65 19.49 -9.65
C ALA A 159 -9.51 21.01 -9.90
N LYS A 160 -8.28 21.50 -10.14
CA LYS A 160 -8.00 22.91 -10.46
C LYS A 160 -8.78 23.37 -11.68
N ASN A 161 -8.79 22.57 -12.75
CA ASN A 161 -9.49 22.92 -13.98
C ASN A 161 -11.01 23.00 -13.76
N LEU A 162 -11.60 22.02 -13.06
CA LEU A 162 -13.03 22.02 -12.72
C LEU A 162 -13.41 23.22 -11.84
N TYR A 163 -12.63 23.51 -10.79
CA TYR A 163 -12.88 24.68 -9.94
C TYR A 163 -12.69 26.01 -10.67
N ALA A 164 -11.76 26.10 -11.62
CA ALA A 164 -11.58 27.29 -12.45
C ALA A 164 -12.79 27.53 -13.35
N MET A 165 -13.36 26.47 -13.94
CA MET A 165 -14.62 26.55 -14.70
C MET A 165 -15.78 27.01 -13.80
N LEU A 166 -15.95 26.39 -12.63
CA LEU A 166 -16.98 26.79 -11.67
C LEU A 166 -16.83 28.24 -11.20
N ARG A 167 -15.59 28.73 -11.03
CA ARG A 167 -15.34 30.14 -10.68
C ARG A 167 -15.76 31.10 -11.80
N GLY A 168 -15.69 30.68 -13.07
CA GLY A 168 -16.21 31.45 -14.20
C GLY A 168 -17.72 31.71 -14.07
N SER A 169 -18.47 30.70 -13.61
CA SER A 169 -19.92 30.81 -13.35
C SER A 169 -20.26 31.47 -12.01
N PHE A 170 -19.41 31.31 -10.99
CA PHE A 170 -19.62 31.82 -9.63
C PHE A 170 -18.42 32.65 -9.12
N PRO A 171 -18.16 33.83 -9.69
CA PRO A 171 -16.93 34.59 -9.44
C PRO A 171 -16.79 35.16 -8.01
N GLU A 172 -17.91 35.39 -7.33
CA GLU A 172 -17.94 35.93 -5.96
C GLU A 172 -17.84 34.85 -4.85
N SER A 173 -17.76 33.57 -5.22
CA SER A 173 -17.69 32.50 -4.22
C SER A 173 -16.33 32.44 -3.52
N SER A 174 -16.32 32.74 -2.22
CA SER A 174 -15.13 32.59 -1.37
C SER A 174 -14.73 31.13 -1.19
N TYR A 175 -15.70 30.20 -1.22
CA TYR A 175 -15.43 28.76 -1.20
C TYR A 175 -14.60 28.33 -2.41
N LEU A 176 -15.02 28.67 -3.63
CA LEU A 176 -14.28 28.29 -4.85
C LEU A 176 -12.87 28.87 -4.88
N THR A 177 -12.70 30.10 -4.41
CA THR A 177 -11.38 30.73 -4.27
C THR A 177 -10.50 29.96 -3.28
N SER A 178 -11.06 29.53 -2.14
CA SER A 178 -10.34 28.72 -1.14
C SER A 178 -9.95 27.32 -1.65
N GLN A 179 -10.82 26.67 -2.43
CA GLN A 179 -10.53 25.36 -3.02
C GLN A 179 -9.46 25.45 -4.11
N LEU A 180 -9.50 26.48 -4.96
CA LEU A 180 -8.43 26.77 -5.93
C LEU A 180 -7.10 27.06 -5.23
N ALA A 181 -7.12 27.84 -4.16
CA ALA A 181 -5.92 28.10 -3.36
C ALA A 181 -5.33 26.79 -2.78
N THR A 182 -6.20 25.87 -2.34
CA THR A 182 -5.81 24.54 -1.86
C THR A 182 -5.23 23.66 -2.97
N CYS A 183 -5.80 23.70 -4.18
CA CYS A 183 -5.24 23.02 -5.35
C CYS A 183 -3.82 23.52 -5.65
N PHE A 184 -3.62 24.84 -5.69
CA PHE A 184 -2.30 25.43 -5.88
C PHE A 184 -1.31 25.05 -4.77
N TYR A 185 -1.78 25.02 -3.51
CA TYR A 185 -0.98 24.57 -2.38
C TYR A 185 -0.52 23.12 -2.54
N ASN A 186 -1.45 22.22 -2.90
CA ASN A 186 -1.16 20.80 -3.12
C ASN A 186 -0.16 20.59 -4.27
N MET A 187 -0.23 21.43 -5.31
CA MET A 187 0.71 21.46 -6.44
C MET A 187 2.02 22.22 -6.14
N ARG A 188 2.21 22.67 -4.89
CA ARG A 188 3.35 23.47 -4.42
C ARG A 188 3.56 24.78 -5.17
N ASN A 189 2.52 25.35 -5.77
CA ASN A 189 2.55 26.71 -6.30
C ASN A 189 2.13 27.69 -5.21
N PHE A 190 3.08 27.98 -4.31
CA PHE A 190 2.82 28.78 -3.12
C PHE A 190 2.53 30.25 -3.42
N ASP A 191 3.08 30.82 -4.50
CA ASP A 191 2.82 32.21 -4.88
C ASP A 191 1.38 32.41 -5.35
N SER A 192 0.91 31.56 -6.28
CA SER A 192 -0.49 31.61 -6.74
C SER A 192 -1.48 31.30 -5.62
N SER A 193 -1.16 30.31 -4.76
CA SER A 193 -1.99 29.97 -3.60
C SER A 193 -2.08 31.14 -2.61
N GLN A 194 -0.95 31.78 -2.29
CA GLN A 194 -0.91 32.92 -1.39
C GLN A 194 -1.71 34.11 -1.95
N ALA A 195 -1.57 34.42 -3.23
CA ALA A 195 -2.32 35.49 -3.88
C ALA A 195 -3.84 35.24 -3.83
N ALA A 196 -4.28 33.99 -4.05
CA ALA A 196 -5.68 33.61 -3.96
C ALA A 196 -6.23 33.74 -2.53
N PHE A 197 -5.47 33.33 -1.50
CA PHE A 197 -5.88 33.53 -0.11
C PHE A 197 -5.92 35.01 0.30
N GLU A 198 -5.00 35.83 -0.20
CA GLU A 198 -5.02 37.27 0.03
C GLU A 198 -6.21 37.96 -0.65
N GLU A 199 -6.56 37.55 -1.87
CA GLU A 199 -7.79 37.98 -2.55
C GLU A 199 -9.03 37.60 -1.74
N MET A 200 -9.12 36.33 -1.32
CA MET A 200 -10.23 35.81 -0.53
C MET A 200 -10.42 36.61 0.77
N ARG A 201 -9.32 36.89 1.49
CA ARG A 201 -9.37 37.65 2.75
C ARG A 201 -9.75 39.12 2.58
N LYS A 202 -9.46 39.72 1.42
CA LYS A 202 -9.93 41.08 1.11
C LYS A 202 -11.43 41.10 0.90
N LYS A 203 -11.99 40.08 0.25
CA LYS A 203 -13.43 39.93 -0.01
C LYS A 203 -14.22 39.52 1.24
N ASP A 204 -13.65 38.60 2.04
CA ASP A 204 -14.27 38.03 3.24
C ASP A 204 -13.30 38.05 4.43
N PRO A 205 -13.23 39.18 5.18
CA PRO A 205 -12.25 39.35 6.25
C PRO A 205 -12.46 38.46 7.47
N TYR A 206 -13.69 37.96 7.71
CA TYR A 206 -14.06 37.23 8.92
C TYR A 206 -14.02 35.70 8.75
N ARG A 207 -13.80 35.19 7.53
CA ARG A 207 -13.69 33.76 7.24
C ARG A 207 -12.44 33.15 7.86
N LEU A 208 -12.62 32.13 8.70
CA LEU A 208 -11.53 31.36 9.31
C LEU A 208 -11.26 30.02 8.63
N THR A 209 -12.26 29.46 7.94
CA THR A 209 -12.16 28.16 7.26
C THR A 209 -11.05 28.16 6.21
N SER A 210 -10.22 27.13 6.19
CA SER A 210 -9.09 26.94 5.27
C SER A 210 -7.92 27.94 5.43
N LEU A 211 -7.93 28.80 6.46
CA LEU A 211 -6.79 29.69 6.75
C LEU A 211 -5.60 28.97 7.40
N ASP A 212 -5.80 27.77 7.92
CA ASP A 212 -4.74 26.88 8.36
C ASP A 212 -3.77 26.57 7.20
N THR A 213 -4.29 26.26 6.01
CA THR A 213 -3.49 26.09 4.78
C THR A 213 -2.71 27.37 4.43
N TYR A 214 -3.34 28.54 4.55
CA TYR A 214 -2.65 29.81 4.32
C TYR A 214 -1.51 30.03 5.32
N SER A 215 -1.71 29.68 6.59
CA SER A 215 -0.64 29.78 7.59
C SER A 215 0.51 28.81 7.32
N ASN A 216 0.23 27.60 6.82
CA ASN A 216 1.26 26.65 6.39
C ASN A 216 2.10 27.24 5.25
N ILE A 217 1.49 27.95 4.30
CA ILE A 217 2.21 28.63 3.21
C ILE A 217 3.13 29.72 3.77
N LEU A 218 2.63 30.56 4.68
CA LEU A 218 3.43 31.61 5.29
C LEU A 218 4.58 31.05 6.13
N PHE A 219 4.36 29.91 6.79
CA PHE A 219 5.38 29.17 7.52
C PHE A 219 6.49 28.66 6.58
N VAL A 220 6.13 27.93 5.51
CA VAL A 220 7.09 27.39 4.53
C VAL A 220 7.87 28.49 3.80
N LYS A 221 7.26 29.65 3.56
CA LYS A 221 7.93 30.82 2.97
C LYS A 221 8.67 31.70 4.00
N GLU A 222 8.71 31.28 5.26
CA GLU A 222 9.36 31.98 6.38
C GLU A 222 8.92 33.44 6.56
N ARG A 223 7.68 33.77 6.20
CA ARG A 223 7.12 35.14 6.28
C ARG A 223 6.61 35.46 7.69
N SER A 224 7.53 35.58 8.64
CA SER A 224 7.23 35.77 10.06
C SER A 224 6.32 36.97 10.37
N ALA A 225 6.51 38.12 9.70
CA ALA A 225 5.69 39.32 9.89
C ALA A 225 4.23 39.10 9.47
N ALA A 226 4.02 38.48 8.30
CA ALA A 226 2.68 38.19 7.78
C ALA A 226 1.95 37.15 8.65
N LEU A 227 2.66 36.11 9.09
CA LEU A 227 2.11 35.07 9.97
C LEU A 227 1.73 35.62 11.35
N SER A 228 2.58 36.49 11.92
CA SER A 228 2.29 37.22 13.16
C SER A 228 1.03 38.08 13.06
N HIS A 229 0.90 38.83 11.95
CA HIS A 229 -0.29 39.64 11.70
C HIS A 229 -1.55 38.77 11.56
N LEU A 230 -1.45 37.65 10.83
CA LEU A 230 -2.54 36.68 10.69
C LEU A 230 -2.96 36.10 12.05
N ALA A 231 -2.02 35.63 12.86
CA ALA A 231 -2.28 35.06 14.18
C ALA A 231 -2.99 36.07 15.11
N ARG A 232 -2.57 37.34 15.10
CA ARG A 232 -3.25 38.40 15.87
C ARG A 232 -4.65 38.71 15.34
N HIS A 233 -4.85 38.61 14.02
CA HIS A 233 -6.13 38.88 13.39
C HIS A 233 -7.16 37.80 13.72
N VAL A 234 -6.82 36.52 13.61
CA VAL A 234 -7.77 35.42 13.88
C VAL A 234 -8.21 35.39 15.33
N VAL A 235 -7.32 35.71 16.28
CA VAL A 235 -7.66 35.83 17.72
C VAL A 235 -8.71 36.93 17.98
N LYS A 236 -8.74 37.99 17.17
CA LYS A 236 -9.77 39.05 17.29
C LYS A 236 -11.13 38.63 16.75
N ILE A 237 -11.16 37.69 15.80
CA ILE A 237 -12.40 37.19 15.20
C ILE A 237 -12.99 36.10 16.11
N ASP A 238 -12.27 34.99 16.23
CA ASP A 238 -12.61 33.89 17.13
C ASP A 238 -11.35 33.15 17.54
N LYS A 239 -11.12 33.09 18.85
CA LYS A 239 -9.96 32.43 19.45
C LYS A 239 -10.16 30.92 19.57
N TYR A 240 -11.40 30.45 19.66
CA TYR A 240 -11.73 29.07 20.04
C TYR A 240 -12.17 28.23 18.83
N THR A 241 -11.41 28.35 17.73
CA THR A 241 -11.57 27.48 16.55
C THR A 241 -10.30 26.66 16.33
N PRO A 242 -10.42 25.43 15.77
CA PRO A 242 -9.26 24.60 15.41
C PRO A 242 -8.29 25.30 14.46
N GLU A 243 -8.82 26.06 13.49
CA GLU A 243 -8.03 26.81 12.52
C GLU A 243 -7.24 27.92 13.20
N ALA A 244 -7.87 28.72 14.08
CA ALA A 244 -7.17 29.79 14.80
C ALA A 244 -6.06 29.23 15.70
N CYS A 245 -6.32 28.12 16.40
CA CYS A 245 -5.32 27.44 17.22
C CYS A 245 -4.14 26.95 16.37
N SER A 246 -4.41 26.38 15.19
CA SER A 246 -3.37 25.88 14.28
C SER A 246 -2.50 27.00 13.70
N ILE A 247 -3.11 28.14 13.35
CA ILE A 247 -2.40 29.34 12.89
C ILE A 247 -1.45 29.87 13.98
N ILE A 248 -1.92 29.91 15.23
CA ILE A 248 -1.10 30.34 16.38
C ILE A 248 0.02 29.31 16.65
N GLY A 249 -0.27 28.01 16.53
CA GLY A 249 0.73 26.95 16.60
C GLY A 249 1.86 27.16 15.59
N ASN A 250 1.51 27.36 14.32
CA ASN A 250 2.49 27.66 13.26
C ASN A 250 3.30 28.94 13.54
N TYR A 251 2.69 29.97 14.13
CA TYR A 251 3.41 31.17 14.55
C TYR A 251 4.46 30.89 15.63
N TYR A 252 4.13 30.08 16.64
CA TYR A 252 5.08 29.70 17.69
C TYR A 252 6.17 28.74 17.18
N SER A 253 5.80 27.82 16.28
CA SER A 253 6.74 26.94 15.58
C SER A 253 7.78 27.74 14.82
N LEU A 254 7.37 28.75 14.03
CA LEU A 254 8.29 29.62 13.28
C LEU A 254 9.21 30.47 14.19
N LYS A 255 8.82 30.66 15.46
CA LYS A 255 9.66 31.30 16.48
C LYS A 255 10.65 30.35 17.17
N GLY A 256 10.58 29.05 16.89
CA GLY A 256 11.34 28.01 17.59
C GLY A 256 10.78 27.65 18.97
N GLU A 257 9.57 28.10 19.33
CA GLU A 257 8.93 27.80 20.61
C GLU A 257 8.04 26.54 20.47
N HIS A 258 8.66 25.38 20.18
CA HIS A 258 7.98 24.13 19.83
C HIS A 258 7.00 23.62 20.90
N GLU A 259 7.35 23.72 22.19
CA GLU A 259 6.47 23.31 23.30
C GLU A 259 5.15 24.09 23.30
N LYS A 260 5.21 25.41 23.04
CA LYS A 260 4.00 26.23 22.96
C LYS A 260 3.21 25.89 21.70
N ALA A 261 3.88 25.63 20.58
CA ALA A 261 3.22 25.19 19.35
C ALA A 261 2.39 23.92 19.60
N VAL A 262 2.97 22.91 20.25
CA VAL A 262 2.28 21.67 20.64
C VAL A 262 1.07 21.94 21.53
N VAL A 263 1.18 22.81 22.54
CA VAL A 263 0.02 23.17 23.39
C VAL A 263 -1.12 23.76 22.56
N TYR A 264 -0.82 24.57 21.54
CA TYR A 264 -1.86 25.13 20.67
C TYR A 264 -2.44 24.08 19.71
N PHE A 265 -1.65 23.14 19.20
CA PHE A 265 -2.19 22.03 18.41
C PHE A 265 -3.05 21.09 19.26
N GLN A 266 -2.65 20.77 20.49
CA GLN A 266 -3.48 20.03 21.44
C GLN A 266 -4.80 20.75 21.75
N ARG A 267 -4.78 22.09 21.87
CA ARG A 267 -6.01 22.89 21.99
C ARG A 267 -6.89 22.78 20.75
N ALA A 268 -6.31 22.82 19.55
CA ALA A 268 -7.07 22.59 18.31
C ALA A 268 -7.77 21.23 18.33
N LEU A 269 -7.06 20.19 18.79
CA LEU A 269 -7.58 18.82 18.90
C LEU A 269 -8.62 18.66 20.02
N SER A 270 -8.54 19.45 21.09
CA SER A 270 -9.58 19.49 22.12
C SER A 270 -10.89 20.14 21.63
N LEU A 271 -10.82 21.01 20.62
CA LEU A 271 -11.99 21.62 20.00
C LEU A 271 -12.57 20.74 18.89
N ASN A 272 -11.72 20.08 18.12
CA ASN A 272 -12.11 19.09 17.12
C ASN A 272 -11.04 17.98 17.02
N ARG A 273 -11.37 16.79 17.53
CA ARG A 273 -10.47 15.63 17.53
C ARG A 273 -10.19 15.08 16.13
N HIS A 274 -11.13 15.23 15.21
CA HIS A 274 -11.02 14.79 13.82
C HIS A 274 -10.29 15.80 12.92
N PHE A 275 -9.72 16.87 13.49
CA PHE A 275 -8.98 17.87 12.72
C PHE A 275 -7.56 17.36 12.36
N THR A 276 -7.47 16.58 11.28
CA THR A 276 -6.24 15.92 10.78
C THR A 276 -5.02 16.84 10.66
N PRO A 277 -5.12 18.09 10.15
CA PRO A 277 -3.95 18.96 10.01
C PRO A 277 -3.21 19.22 11.33
N ALA A 278 -3.92 19.34 12.46
CA ALA A 278 -3.28 19.55 13.76
C ALA A 278 -2.51 18.33 14.25
N TRP A 279 -2.98 17.10 13.98
CA TRP A 279 -2.24 15.88 14.30
C TRP A 279 -0.91 15.82 13.53
N ILE A 280 -0.93 16.15 12.25
CA ILE A 280 0.27 16.16 11.38
C ILE A 280 1.27 17.22 11.85
N LEU A 281 0.79 18.45 12.09
CA LEU A 281 1.66 19.54 12.56
C LEU A 281 2.23 19.24 13.94
N MET A 282 1.45 18.67 14.85
CA MET A 282 1.94 18.22 16.15
C MET A 282 3.01 17.13 16.02
N GLY A 283 2.87 16.20 15.06
CA GLY A 283 3.89 15.22 14.74
C GLY A 283 5.21 15.86 14.29
N HIS A 284 5.16 16.90 13.44
CA HIS A 284 6.37 17.63 13.04
C HIS A 284 7.04 18.31 14.23
N GLU A 285 6.28 18.99 15.10
CA GLU A 285 6.85 19.60 16.31
C GLU A 285 7.49 18.57 17.24
N PHE A 286 6.90 17.37 17.37
CA PHE A 286 7.51 16.29 18.15
C PHE A 286 8.82 15.80 17.51
N MET A 287 8.92 15.74 16.18
CA MET A 287 10.19 15.42 15.51
C MET A 287 11.26 16.49 15.78
N GLU A 288 10.92 17.77 15.71
CA GLU A 288 11.87 18.88 16.01
C GLU A 288 12.35 18.82 17.47
N MET A 289 11.46 18.44 18.40
CA MET A 289 11.80 18.19 19.80
C MET A 289 12.50 16.84 20.03
N LYS A 290 12.74 16.05 18.98
CA LYS A 290 13.32 14.68 19.02
C LYS A 290 12.52 13.67 19.86
N ASN A 291 11.23 13.92 20.05
CA ASN A 291 10.30 12.99 20.68
C ASN A 291 9.66 12.09 19.63
N THR A 292 10.42 11.09 19.15
CA THR A 292 9.97 10.20 18.07
C THR A 292 8.76 9.33 18.41
N PRO A 293 8.56 8.80 19.64
CA PRO A 293 7.37 8.00 19.94
C PRO A 293 6.07 8.81 19.83
N ALA A 294 6.05 10.01 20.41
CA ALA A 294 4.88 10.89 20.33
C ALA A 294 4.57 11.35 18.90
N ALA A 295 5.61 11.54 18.07
CA ALA A 295 5.45 11.82 16.65
C ALA A 295 4.78 10.67 15.89
N ILE A 296 5.24 9.42 16.13
CA ILE A 296 4.65 8.21 15.52
C ILE A 296 3.18 8.09 15.89
N ASP A 297 2.83 8.27 17.17
CA ASP A 297 1.44 8.19 17.62
C ASP A 297 0.58 9.27 16.97
N ALA A 298 1.06 10.51 16.89
CA ALA A 298 0.34 11.60 16.24
C ALA A 298 0.07 11.31 14.76
N TYR A 299 1.06 10.80 14.02
CA TYR A 299 0.89 10.45 12.61
C TYR A 299 0.01 9.22 12.39
N ARG A 300 0.13 8.18 13.23
CA ARG A 300 -0.76 7.01 13.19
C ARG A 300 -2.21 7.44 13.38
N THR A 301 -2.46 8.30 14.37
CA THR A 301 -3.80 8.85 14.62
C THR A 301 -4.30 9.65 13.41
N ALA A 302 -3.45 10.47 12.79
CA ALA A 302 -3.81 11.20 11.56
C ALA A 302 -4.20 10.25 10.41
N VAL A 303 -3.45 9.16 10.20
CA VAL A 303 -3.75 8.14 9.20
C VAL A 303 -5.06 7.42 9.49
N THR A 304 -5.35 7.09 10.76
CA THR A 304 -6.63 6.44 11.12
C THR A 304 -7.84 7.33 10.83
N ILE A 305 -7.68 8.65 10.92
CA ILE A 305 -8.74 9.62 10.62
C ILE A 305 -8.89 9.83 9.11
N ASN A 306 -7.77 10.06 8.40
CA ASN A 306 -7.76 10.22 6.95
C ASN A 306 -6.57 9.47 6.33
N GLN A 307 -6.87 8.33 5.70
CA GLN A 307 -5.87 7.48 5.07
C GLN A 307 -5.32 8.06 3.75
N ARG A 308 -5.98 9.07 3.16
CA ARG A 308 -5.57 9.70 1.90
C ARG A 308 -4.65 10.91 2.09
N ASP A 309 -4.43 11.34 3.32
CA ASP A 309 -3.46 12.39 3.60
C ASP A 309 -2.03 11.84 3.50
N TYR A 310 -1.41 12.04 2.34
CA TYR A 310 -0.04 11.60 2.07
C TYR A 310 0.98 12.18 3.06
N ARG A 311 0.70 13.33 3.70
CA ARG A 311 1.64 14.00 4.61
C ARG A 311 1.86 13.18 5.88
N ALA A 312 0.81 12.54 6.39
CA ALA A 312 0.93 11.68 7.57
C ALA A 312 1.77 10.43 7.26
N TRP A 313 1.55 9.81 6.10
CA TRP A 313 2.36 8.69 5.62
C TRP A 313 3.83 9.07 5.40
N TYR A 314 4.07 10.24 4.80
CA TYR A 314 5.41 10.76 4.60
C TYR A 314 6.11 11.08 5.93
N GLY A 315 5.39 11.70 6.87
CA GLY A 315 5.90 11.98 8.23
C GLY A 315 6.26 10.71 8.99
N LEU A 316 5.46 9.64 8.89
CA LEU A 316 5.84 8.31 9.39
C LEU A 316 7.12 7.80 8.73
N GLY A 317 7.20 7.87 7.41
CA GLY A 317 8.40 7.49 6.66
C GLY A 317 9.65 8.21 7.14
N GLN A 318 9.58 9.54 7.30
CA GLN A 318 10.68 10.37 7.81
C GLN A 318 11.04 10.02 9.26
N THR A 319 10.06 9.74 10.11
CA THR A 319 10.30 9.38 11.51
C THR A 319 11.02 8.02 11.61
N TYR A 320 10.61 7.04 10.81
CA TYR A 320 11.27 5.72 10.76
C TYR A 320 12.63 5.77 10.08
N GLU A 321 12.83 6.65 9.09
CA GLU A 321 14.13 6.91 8.49
C GLU A 321 15.10 7.51 9.52
N LEU A 322 14.64 8.46 10.35
CA LEU A 322 15.42 9.04 11.44
C LEU A 322 15.85 7.98 12.48
N LEU A 323 15.01 6.97 12.70
CA LEU A 323 15.31 5.81 13.55
C LEU A 323 16.22 4.77 12.85
N SER A 324 16.69 5.03 11.63
CA SER A 324 17.48 4.10 10.81
C SER A 324 16.75 2.77 10.49
N LEU A 325 15.41 2.77 10.57
CA LEU A 325 14.55 1.63 10.24
C LEU A 325 14.08 1.73 8.78
N HIS A 326 15.03 1.65 7.85
CA HIS A 326 14.84 1.94 6.41
C HIS A 326 13.76 1.08 5.73
N TYR A 327 13.57 -0.18 6.15
CA TYR A 327 12.50 -1.04 5.62
C TYR A 327 11.09 -0.55 6.00
N TYR A 328 10.90 -0.12 7.26
CA TYR A 328 9.64 0.47 7.71
C TYR A 328 9.40 1.82 7.03
N ALA A 329 10.44 2.65 6.94
CA ALA A 329 10.37 3.91 6.21
C ALA A 329 9.94 3.70 4.75
N LEU A 330 10.51 2.71 4.07
CA LEU A 330 10.16 2.35 2.69
C LEU A 330 8.68 1.94 2.55
N PHE A 331 8.13 1.19 3.50
CA PHE A 331 6.70 0.83 3.50
C PHE A 331 5.81 2.08 3.53
N TYR A 332 6.08 3.02 4.45
CA TYR A 332 5.29 4.24 4.58
C TYR A 332 5.50 5.21 3.40
N TYR A 333 6.72 5.34 2.90
CA TYR A 333 6.98 6.13 1.69
C TYR A 333 6.30 5.53 0.45
N ARG A 334 6.23 4.21 0.33
CA ARG A 334 5.47 3.56 -0.75
C ARG A 334 3.98 3.88 -0.65
N ARG A 335 3.40 3.88 0.56
CA ARG A 335 1.99 4.30 0.78
C ARG A 335 1.78 5.75 0.37
N ALA A 336 2.67 6.65 0.75
CA ALA A 336 2.62 8.05 0.35
C ALA A 336 2.78 8.23 -1.17
N MET A 337 3.65 7.44 -1.81
CA MET A 337 3.86 7.45 -3.27
C MET A 337 2.62 7.00 -4.04
N LEU A 338 1.90 5.98 -3.56
CA LEU A 338 0.64 5.55 -4.20
C LEU A 338 -0.40 6.67 -4.25
N LEU A 339 -0.43 7.54 -3.24
CA LEU A 339 -1.34 8.69 -3.20
C LEU A 339 -0.87 9.84 -4.12
N ARG A 340 0.44 10.01 -4.30
CA ARG A 340 1.04 11.04 -5.16
C ARG A 340 2.18 10.46 -6.02
N PRO A 341 1.83 9.75 -7.11
CA PRO A 341 2.83 9.07 -7.94
C PRO A 341 3.73 10.04 -8.73
N GLU A 342 3.30 11.29 -8.92
CA GLU A 342 4.06 12.33 -9.63
C GLU A 342 4.88 13.24 -8.69
N ASP A 343 4.84 13.05 -7.37
CA ASP A 343 5.68 13.85 -6.45
C ASP A 343 7.11 13.27 -6.37
N ALA A 344 8.07 13.99 -6.95
CA ALA A 344 9.47 13.58 -6.98
C ALA A 344 10.08 13.33 -5.58
N ARG A 345 9.60 14.00 -4.53
CA ARG A 345 10.15 13.83 -3.16
C ARG A 345 9.91 12.42 -2.61
N MET A 346 8.75 11.83 -2.92
CA MET A 346 8.42 10.47 -2.49
C MET A 346 9.42 9.49 -3.09
N TRP A 347 9.68 9.64 -4.39
CA TRP A 347 10.65 8.83 -5.11
C TRP A 347 12.08 9.03 -4.60
N CYS A 348 12.49 10.28 -4.32
CA CYS A 348 13.81 10.57 -3.74
C CYS A 348 13.99 9.96 -2.35
N ALA A 349 12.97 10.02 -1.49
CA ALA A 349 13.00 9.43 -0.14
C ALA A 349 13.06 7.90 -0.19
N MET A 350 12.25 7.27 -1.07
CA MET A 350 12.34 5.82 -1.32
C MET A 350 13.71 5.42 -1.87
N ALA A 351 14.25 6.18 -2.82
CA ALA A 351 15.55 5.92 -3.42
C ALA A 351 16.68 6.04 -2.38
N GLN A 352 16.59 7.00 -1.46
CA GLN A 352 17.52 7.14 -0.34
C GLN A 352 17.46 5.93 0.58
N CYS A 353 16.26 5.44 0.91
CA CYS A 353 16.10 4.22 1.71
C CYS A 353 16.74 3.01 1.00
N TYR A 354 16.52 2.84 -0.31
CA TYR A 354 17.14 1.76 -1.08
C TYR A 354 18.67 1.88 -1.12
N ASP A 355 19.21 3.09 -1.26
CA ASP A 355 20.65 3.33 -1.28
C ASP A 355 21.29 2.98 0.09
N LEU A 356 20.67 3.42 1.19
CA LEU A 356 21.09 3.08 2.56
C LEU A 356 21.01 1.58 2.85
N MET A 357 20.13 0.86 2.15
CA MET A 357 19.99 -0.60 2.20
C MET A 357 20.91 -1.33 1.20
N SER A 358 21.86 -0.64 0.57
CA SER A 358 22.77 -1.19 -0.45
C SER A 358 22.08 -1.76 -1.71
N ARG A 359 20.80 -1.43 -1.94
CA ARG A 359 20.00 -1.85 -3.10
C ARG A 359 20.09 -0.82 -4.23
N LYS A 360 21.29 -0.64 -4.75
CA LYS A 360 21.64 0.44 -5.70
C LYS A 360 20.83 0.41 -7.02
N SER A 361 20.50 -0.77 -7.53
CA SER A 361 19.74 -0.90 -8.78
C SER A 361 18.31 -0.34 -8.69
N GLU A 362 17.67 -0.48 -7.54
CA GLU A 362 16.31 0.02 -7.32
C GLU A 362 16.34 1.50 -6.96
N ALA A 363 17.35 1.93 -6.19
CA ALA A 363 17.61 3.35 -5.94
C ALA A 363 17.76 4.13 -7.25
N LEU A 364 18.52 3.61 -8.23
CA LEU A 364 18.66 4.22 -9.55
C LEU A 364 17.30 4.41 -10.24
N ARG A 365 16.47 3.37 -10.31
CA ARG A 365 15.14 3.44 -10.94
C ARG A 365 14.25 4.48 -10.26
N CYS A 366 14.28 4.54 -8.93
CA CYS A 366 13.50 5.52 -8.17
C CYS A 366 14.00 6.95 -8.41
N TYR A 367 15.31 7.20 -8.41
CA TYR A 367 15.83 8.52 -8.71
C TYR A 367 15.61 8.94 -10.18
N GLU A 368 15.69 8.02 -11.15
CA GLU A 368 15.33 8.31 -12.54
C GLU A 368 13.86 8.71 -12.66
N LYS A 369 12.96 8.00 -11.97
CA LYS A 369 11.54 8.35 -11.93
C LYS A 369 11.34 9.72 -11.27
N ALA A 370 12.04 10.02 -10.17
CA ALA A 370 12.01 11.33 -9.52
C ALA A 370 12.42 12.46 -10.48
N HIS A 371 13.48 12.25 -11.26
CA HIS A 371 13.95 13.20 -12.27
C HIS A 371 12.90 13.43 -13.38
N ARG A 372 12.28 12.36 -13.89
CA ARG A 372 11.22 12.46 -14.91
C ARG A 372 9.98 13.20 -14.41
N CYS A 373 9.65 13.07 -13.13
CA CYS A 373 8.52 13.76 -12.50
C CYS A 373 8.78 15.25 -12.20
N GLY A 374 9.98 15.77 -12.50
CA GLY A 374 10.32 17.19 -12.32
C GLY A 374 10.73 17.51 -10.88
N ASP A 375 11.92 17.07 -10.50
CA ASP A 375 12.49 17.35 -9.17
C ASP A 375 12.81 18.84 -8.97
N ARG A 376 11.90 19.53 -8.27
CA ARG A 376 12.04 20.95 -7.93
C ARG A 376 13.16 21.23 -6.92
N GLU A 377 13.50 20.27 -6.06
CA GLU A 377 14.56 20.41 -5.04
C GLU A 377 15.94 20.06 -5.60
N ARG A 378 16.00 19.57 -6.85
CA ARG A 378 17.24 19.24 -7.60
C ARG A 378 18.15 18.27 -6.85
N MET A 379 17.57 17.38 -6.05
CA MET A 379 18.27 16.36 -5.25
C MET A 379 18.53 15.05 -6.02
N ALA A 380 17.71 14.72 -7.02
CA ALA A 380 17.75 13.46 -7.75
C ALA A 380 19.00 13.34 -8.63
N LEU A 381 19.31 14.36 -9.44
CA LEU A 381 20.45 14.34 -10.37
C LEU A 381 21.81 14.18 -9.67
N PRO A 382 22.14 14.93 -8.60
CA PRO A 382 23.39 14.72 -7.87
C PRO A 382 23.53 13.32 -7.28
N ARG A 383 22.40 12.70 -6.88
CA ARG A 383 22.40 11.36 -6.28
C ARG A 383 22.47 10.26 -7.34
N LEU A 384 21.82 10.42 -8.49
CA LEU A 384 22.00 9.56 -9.67
C LEU A 384 23.46 9.52 -10.11
N ALA A 385 24.08 10.69 -10.26
CA ALA A 385 25.46 10.79 -10.72
C ALA A 385 26.43 10.08 -9.76
N ARG A 386 26.24 10.25 -8.44
CA ARG A 386 26.99 9.53 -7.40
C ARG A 386 26.79 8.02 -7.47
N LEU A 387 25.55 7.54 -7.61
CA LEU A 387 25.26 6.11 -7.72
C LEU A 387 25.91 5.49 -8.97
N HIS A 388 25.82 6.14 -10.13
CA HIS A 388 26.48 5.67 -11.36
C HIS A 388 28.00 5.67 -11.23
N ARG A 389 28.58 6.65 -10.53
CA ARG A 389 30.01 6.66 -10.21
C ARG A 389 30.38 5.45 -9.35
N ASP A 390 29.62 5.18 -8.30
CA ASP A 390 29.89 4.08 -7.37
C ASP A 390 29.70 2.70 -8.02
N LEU A 391 28.91 2.62 -9.09
CA LEU A 391 28.76 1.43 -9.95
C LEU A 391 29.79 1.36 -11.09
N ASN A 392 30.81 2.22 -11.09
CA ASN A 392 31.84 2.34 -12.14
C ASN A 392 31.32 2.68 -13.55
N GLN A 393 30.10 3.21 -13.67
CA GLN A 393 29.49 3.65 -14.93
C GLN A 393 29.87 5.10 -15.25
N ARG A 394 31.18 5.36 -15.45
CA ARG A 394 31.75 6.71 -15.53
C ARG A 394 31.11 7.62 -16.61
N ARG A 395 30.77 7.07 -17.77
CA ARG A 395 30.13 7.85 -18.87
C ARG A 395 28.74 8.37 -18.51
N GLN A 396 27.92 7.53 -17.88
CA GLN A 396 26.58 7.92 -17.44
C GLN A 396 26.65 8.91 -16.28
N ALA A 397 27.57 8.69 -15.33
CA ALA A 397 27.83 9.65 -14.25
C ALA A 397 28.22 11.03 -14.79
N ALA A 398 29.10 11.09 -15.80
CA ALA A 398 29.50 12.34 -16.45
C ALA A 398 28.30 13.04 -17.14
N ALA A 399 27.44 12.30 -17.83
CA ALA A 399 26.25 12.87 -18.47
C ALA A 399 25.31 13.52 -17.44
N TYR A 400 25.03 12.85 -16.32
CA TYR A 400 24.17 13.40 -15.26
C TYR A 400 24.82 14.59 -14.54
N TYR A 401 26.14 14.57 -14.30
CA TYR A 401 26.85 15.72 -13.74
C TYR A 401 26.85 16.93 -14.68
N SER A 402 27.00 16.74 -15.99
CA SER A 402 26.88 17.83 -16.97
C SER A 402 25.48 18.41 -16.99
N GLN A 403 24.44 17.55 -17.03
CA GLN A 403 23.04 17.96 -16.97
C GLN A 403 22.72 18.77 -15.69
N MET A 404 23.29 18.36 -14.55
CA MET A 404 23.16 19.08 -13.28
C MET A 404 23.75 20.49 -13.36
N LEU A 405 24.91 20.67 -14.00
CA LEU A 405 25.54 21.98 -14.16
C LEU A 405 24.77 22.90 -15.11
N GLU A 406 24.14 22.35 -16.15
CA GLU A 406 23.28 23.08 -17.08
C GLU A 406 22.02 23.62 -16.38
N GLN A 407 21.34 22.78 -15.57
CA GLN A 407 20.16 23.20 -14.81
C GLN A 407 20.46 24.25 -13.74
N ASN A 408 21.65 24.21 -13.14
CA ASN A 408 22.10 25.23 -12.19
C ASN A 408 22.49 26.55 -12.87
N GLY A 409 22.71 26.56 -14.19
CA GLY A 409 22.96 27.75 -14.99
C GLY A 409 21.71 28.52 -15.43
N GLN A 410 20.51 27.94 -15.29
CA GLN A 410 19.24 28.59 -15.66
C GLN A 410 18.65 29.41 -14.50
N PRO A 411 18.34 30.71 -14.69
CA PRO A 411 17.75 31.57 -13.67
C PRO A 411 16.24 31.32 -13.57
N ASP A 412 15.83 30.20 -12.99
CA ASP A 412 14.43 29.96 -12.66
C ASP A 412 14.10 30.52 -11.27
N GLY A 413 13.60 31.76 -11.26
CA GLY A 413 12.59 32.29 -10.33
C GLY A 413 12.85 32.30 -8.81
N GLY A 414 13.98 31.82 -8.30
CA GLY A 414 14.36 31.89 -6.89
C GLY A 414 15.43 32.95 -6.63
N PRO A 415 15.54 33.50 -5.41
CA PRO A 415 16.62 34.43 -5.10
C PRO A 415 17.96 33.73 -5.31
N LEU A 416 18.78 34.28 -6.21
CA LEU A 416 20.21 33.99 -6.29
C LEU A 416 20.79 34.19 -4.89
N GLN A 417 21.05 33.10 -4.16
CA GLN A 417 21.93 33.17 -3.00
C GLN A 417 23.35 33.35 -3.53
N PRO A 418 23.99 34.50 -3.31
CA PRO A 418 25.35 34.73 -3.77
C PRO A 418 26.30 34.23 -2.69
N LEU A 419 26.55 32.93 -2.59
CA LEU A 419 27.49 32.38 -1.61
C LEU A 419 28.01 30.99 -2.02
N GLY A 420 29.21 30.94 -2.62
CA GLY A 420 29.98 29.70 -2.84
C GLY A 420 29.40 28.73 -3.89
N LEU A 421 30.27 27.93 -4.50
CA LEU A 421 29.81 26.73 -5.22
C LEU A 421 29.28 25.73 -4.17
N SER A 422 28.09 25.16 -4.38
CA SER A 422 27.57 24.11 -3.48
C SER A 422 28.47 22.88 -3.49
N THR A 423 28.46 22.10 -2.41
CA THR A 423 29.26 20.88 -2.26
C THR A 423 29.06 19.90 -3.43
N GLU A 424 27.82 19.76 -3.91
CA GLU A 424 27.45 18.89 -5.02
C GLU A 424 28.02 19.40 -6.35
N VAL A 425 28.05 20.73 -6.55
CA VAL A 425 28.60 21.35 -7.76
C VAL A 425 30.12 21.22 -7.80
N VAL A 426 30.79 21.36 -6.64
CA VAL A 426 32.23 21.13 -6.51
C VAL A 426 32.57 19.67 -6.83
N GLU A 427 31.82 18.72 -6.27
CA GLU A 427 31.97 17.28 -6.54
C GLU A 427 31.80 16.97 -8.04
N ALA A 428 30.78 17.54 -8.68
CA ALA A 428 30.53 17.34 -10.11
C ALA A 428 31.65 17.92 -10.99
N LEU A 429 32.09 19.15 -10.71
CA LEU A 429 33.19 19.78 -11.45
C LEU A 429 34.49 19.00 -11.31
N ARG A 430 34.78 18.48 -10.10
CA ARG A 430 35.95 17.63 -9.85
C ARG A 430 35.89 16.34 -10.65
N PHE A 431 34.73 15.67 -10.67
CA PHE A 431 34.53 14.44 -11.44
C PHE A 431 34.66 14.68 -12.95
N LEU A 432 34.02 15.71 -13.48
CA LEU A 432 34.07 16.04 -14.91
C LEU A 432 35.47 16.48 -15.36
N MET A 433 36.19 17.24 -14.53
CA MET A 433 37.59 17.61 -14.80
C MET A 433 38.48 16.36 -14.97
N ALA A 434 38.37 15.39 -14.06
CA ALA A 434 39.12 14.14 -14.13
C ALA A 434 38.70 13.30 -15.35
N PHE A 435 37.39 13.14 -15.56
CA PHE A 435 36.84 12.35 -16.65
C PHE A 435 37.19 12.90 -18.05
N SER A 436 37.06 14.22 -18.27
CA SER A 436 37.39 14.84 -19.56
C SER A 436 38.90 14.79 -19.84
N ALA A 437 39.75 14.79 -18.81
CA ALA A 437 41.19 14.62 -19.00
C ALA A 437 41.62 13.19 -19.31
N GLU A 438 40.95 12.18 -18.73
CA GLU A 438 41.15 10.77 -19.09
C GLU A 438 40.74 10.52 -20.55
N GLU A 439 39.64 11.12 -21.01
CA GLU A 439 39.11 10.97 -22.37
C GLU A 439 39.82 11.86 -23.42
N GLY A 440 40.80 12.66 -23.01
CA GLY A 440 41.59 13.50 -23.92
C GLY A 440 40.89 14.81 -24.37
N ARG A 441 39.74 15.17 -23.78
CA ARG A 441 39.03 16.44 -24.03
C ARG A 441 39.63 17.57 -23.17
N LEU A 442 40.84 18.00 -23.54
CA LEU A 442 41.65 18.93 -22.74
C LEU A 442 41.01 20.32 -22.52
N GLY A 443 40.26 20.83 -23.52
CA GLY A 443 39.59 22.13 -23.42
C GLY A 443 38.44 22.15 -22.41
N GLU A 444 37.64 21.08 -22.34
CA GLU A 444 36.59 20.93 -21.32
C GLU A 444 37.20 20.78 -19.91
N ALA A 445 38.27 19.99 -19.80
CA ALA A 445 38.98 19.80 -18.54
C ALA A 445 39.56 21.12 -18.00
N GLU A 446 40.11 21.97 -18.87
CA GLU A 446 40.57 23.32 -18.52
C GLU A 446 39.40 24.21 -18.05
N ALA A 447 38.28 24.22 -18.76
CA ALA A 447 37.11 25.01 -18.39
C ALA A 447 36.54 24.63 -17.02
N HIS A 448 36.43 23.33 -16.71
CA HIS A 448 36.00 22.85 -15.40
C HIS A 448 37.01 23.19 -14.29
N ALA A 449 38.32 23.06 -14.57
CA ALA A 449 39.37 23.41 -13.62
C ALA A 449 39.41 24.92 -13.32
N MET A 450 39.15 25.78 -14.31
CA MET A 450 39.04 27.23 -14.09
C MET A 450 37.88 27.58 -13.15
N ARG A 451 36.71 26.92 -13.32
CA ARG A 451 35.56 27.11 -12.41
C ARG A 451 35.84 26.66 -10.98
N LEU A 452 36.71 25.67 -10.77
CA LEU A 452 37.11 25.21 -9.44
C LEU A 452 38.09 26.17 -8.73
N LEU A 453 38.74 27.11 -9.43
CA LEU A 453 39.68 28.06 -8.80
C LEU A 453 38.99 29.09 -7.88
N ASP A 454 37.69 29.29 -8.11
CA ASP A 454 36.82 30.17 -7.32
C ASP A 454 36.45 29.56 -5.95
N THR A 455 36.73 28.26 -5.75
CA THR A 455 36.55 27.59 -4.45
C THR A 455 37.71 27.87 -3.48
N SER A 456 37.45 27.75 -2.18
CA SER A 456 38.46 27.77 -1.12
C SER A 456 38.59 26.37 -0.52
N GLY A 457 39.69 25.66 -0.78
CA GLY A 457 39.89 24.29 -0.29
C GLY A 457 40.93 23.47 -1.07
N PRO A 458 41.11 22.17 -0.75
CA PRO A 458 42.02 21.26 -1.46
C PRO A 458 41.68 21.11 -2.96
N GLU A 459 40.41 21.32 -3.33
CA GLU A 459 39.91 21.24 -4.70
C GLU A 459 40.54 22.30 -5.59
N LYS A 460 40.86 23.47 -5.02
CA LYS A 460 41.59 24.54 -5.72
C LYS A 460 43.02 24.12 -6.07
N ASP A 461 43.70 23.43 -5.17
CA ASP A 461 45.08 23.02 -5.38
C ASP A 461 45.16 21.85 -6.37
N GLU A 462 44.17 20.96 -6.38
CA GLU A 462 44.00 19.97 -7.43
C GLU A 462 43.72 20.58 -8.80
N ALA A 463 42.83 21.59 -8.88
CA ALA A 463 42.57 22.31 -10.12
C ALA A 463 43.84 23.00 -10.64
N LYS A 464 44.64 23.62 -9.78
CA LYS A 464 45.96 24.20 -10.16
C LYS A 464 46.93 23.13 -10.63
N ALA A 465 47.01 21.98 -9.95
CA ALA A 465 47.88 20.88 -10.35
C ALA A 465 47.48 20.31 -11.71
N MET A 466 46.17 20.19 -11.95
CA MET A 466 45.61 19.74 -13.21
C MET A 466 45.91 20.72 -14.35
N LEU A 467 45.71 22.02 -14.15
CA LEU A 467 46.05 23.06 -15.13
C LEU A 467 47.55 23.08 -15.45
N ARG A 468 48.43 22.83 -14.48
CA ARG A 468 49.88 22.67 -14.73
C ARG A 468 50.18 21.46 -15.61
N ASN A 469 49.53 20.32 -15.36
CA ASN A 469 49.70 19.09 -16.14
C ASN A 469 49.17 19.25 -17.58
N LEU A 470 47.98 19.87 -17.73
CA LEU A 470 47.39 20.18 -19.04
C LEU A 470 48.30 21.10 -19.86
N ARG A 471 48.93 22.11 -19.24
CA ARG A 471 49.93 23.00 -19.88
C ARG A 471 51.23 22.31 -20.28
N GLN A 472 51.59 21.20 -19.62
CA GLN A 472 52.77 20.41 -19.98
C GLN A 472 52.47 19.44 -21.13
N ARG A 473 51.22 18.97 -21.26
CA ARG A 473 50.77 18.06 -22.33
C ARG A 473 50.31 18.78 -23.60
N GLY A 474 49.71 19.95 -23.47
CA GLY A 474 49.38 20.84 -24.58
C GLY A 474 50.52 21.81 -24.83
N GLY A 475 51.31 21.59 -25.88
CA GLY A 475 52.19 22.62 -26.43
C GLY A 475 51.38 23.91 -26.61
N ALA A 476 51.90 25.02 -26.06
CA ALA A 476 51.20 26.27 -25.79
C ALA A 476 50.19 26.72 -26.87
N PRO A 477 49.10 27.36 -26.42
CA PRO A 477 48.90 28.72 -26.89
C PRO A 477 48.66 29.74 -25.76
N ASP A 478 48.83 30.97 -26.19
CA ASP A 478 49.05 32.21 -25.45
C ASP A 478 47.89 32.63 -24.53
N LEU A 479 48.24 33.14 -23.33
CA LEU A 479 47.34 33.63 -22.26
C LEU A 479 46.63 34.96 -22.62
N GLY A 480 46.60 35.34 -23.90
CA GLY A 480 46.11 36.63 -24.39
C GLY A 480 44.71 36.66 -25.01
N GLN A 481 44.08 35.51 -25.34
CA GLN A 481 42.86 35.53 -26.18
C GLN A 481 41.54 35.05 -25.56
N CYS A 482 41.51 34.53 -24.32
CA CYS A 482 40.25 34.03 -23.73
C CYS A 482 39.37 35.09 -23.02
N ARG A 483 39.50 36.38 -23.37
CA ARG A 483 38.61 37.44 -22.85
C ARG A 483 37.66 38.05 -23.89
N LYS A 484 37.57 37.48 -25.10
CA LYS A 484 36.76 38.03 -26.20
C LYS A 484 35.85 37.03 -26.95
N ALA A 485 35.63 35.81 -26.42
CA ALA A 485 34.75 34.82 -27.04
C ALA A 485 33.42 34.60 -26.26
N LEU A 486 32.95 35.62 -25.55
CA LEU A 486 31.57 35.67 -25.02
C LEU A 486 30.89 36.89 -25.64
N GLY A 487 30.47 36.74 -26.89
CA GLY A 487 29.77 37.80 -27.61
C GLY A 487 29.91 37.68 -29.11
N SER A 488 29.16 36.75 -29.72
CA SER A 488 28.40 36.96 -30.97
C SER A 488 28.05 35.63 -31.63
N SER A 489 26.79 35.59 -32.07
CA SER A 489 26.09 34.61 -32.91
C SER A 489 26.88 34.02 -34.08
N ALA A 490 26.59 32.76 -34.43
CA ALA A 490 26.10 32.42 -35.77
C ALA A 490 25.52 31.00 -35.82
N GLU A 491 24.40 30.92 -36.54
CA GLU A 491 23.72 29.73 -37.05
C GLU A 491 24.65 28.84 -37.91
N GLY A 492 24.31 27.56 -38.03
CA GLY A 492 24.73 26.76 -39.18
C GLY A 492 25.10 25.30 -38.90
N SER A 493 24.09 24.44 -39.02
CA SER A 493 24.13 23.07 -39.58
C SER A 493 25.18 22.07 -39.05
N TYR A 494 24.72 20.94 -38.49
CA TYR A 494 25.11 19.62 -39.00
C TYR A 494 24.15 18.50 -38.54
N VAL A 495 23.39 18.00 -39.51
CA VAL A 495 23.08 16.59 -39.85
C VAL A 495 22.69 15.60 -38.74
N SER A 496 21.40 15.25 -38.72
CA SER A 496 20.88 13.95 -38.27
C SER A 496 21.14 12.86 -39.32
N PRO A 497 21.23 11.59 -38.88
CA PRO A 497 20.54 10.53 -39.61
C PRO A 497 19.66 9.67 -38.70
N LEU A 498 18.36 9.76 -39.01
CA LEU A 498 17.27 8.78 -39.02
C LEU A 498 17.40 7.41 -38.32
N ASP A 499 16.36 7.14 -37.53
CA ASP A 499 15.35 6.09 -37.71
C ASP A 499 15.78 4.67 -38.12
N SER A 500 15.36 3.72 -37.28
CA SER A 500 14.57 2.59 -37.77
C SER A 500 13.44 2.30 -36.79
N GLU A 501 12.22 2.55 -37.28
CA GLU A 501 10.95 2.17 -36.66
C GLU A 501 10.84 0.65 -36.54
N ILE A 502 10.32 0.19 -35.40
CA ILE A 502 9.48 -1.01 -35.36
C ILE A 502 8.23 -0.62 -34.60
N THR A 503 7.11 -0.60 -35.32
CA THR A 503 5.79 -0.27 -34.78
C THR A 503 4.82 -1.43 -34.99
N PHE A 504 3.98 -1.65 -33.97
CA PHE A 504 2.63 -2.26 -33.93
C PHE A 504 2.48 -3.79 -33.74
N PRO A 505 1.36 -4.29 -33.12
CA PRO A 505 0.05 -3.60 -33.06
C PRO A 505 -0.87 -3.81 -31.81
N PHE A 506 -2.04 -3.13 -31.84
CA PHE A 506 -3.33 -3.30 -31.11
C PHE A 506 -3.41 -2.98 -29.59
N ASN A 507 -4.51 -2.47 -29.01
CA ASN A 507 -5.64 -1.62 -29.43
C ASN A 507 -6.51 -1.32 -28.18
N GLN A 508 -7.16 -0.15 -28.20
CA GLN A 508 -8.52 0.15 -27.72
C GLN A 508 -9.04 -0.44 -26.39
N LEU A 509 -9.34 0.46 -25.43
CA LEU A 509 -10.73 0.69 -24.97
C LEU A 509 -10.87 2.00 -24.16
N ALA A 510 -11.66 2.91 -24.74
CA ALA A 510 -12.50 3.94 -24.13
C ALA A 510 -11.86 5.12 -23.37
N SER A 511 -11.32 6.07 -24.14
CA SER A 511 -11.60 7.49 -23.94
C SER A 511 -13.02 7.79 -24.47
N ALA A 512 -13.99 7.96 -23.58
CA ALA A 512 -15.26 8.56 -23.96
C ALA A 512 -15.05 10.07 -24.02
N ASN A 513 -15.03 10.61 -25.24
CA ASN A 513 -15.21 12.04 -25.48
C ASN A 513 -16.59 12.43 -24.95
N ILE A 514 -16.62 13.26 -23.91
CA ILE A 514 -17.77 14.10 -23.62
C ILE A 514 -17.61 15.29 -24.57
N GLU A 515 -18.31 15.27 -25.70
CA GLU A 515 -18.57 16.49 -26.45
C GLU A 515 -19.41 17.39 -25.52
N ALA A 516 -18.78 18.47 -25.05
CA ALA A 516 -19.41 19.47 -24.22
C ALA A 516 -20.45 20.20 -25.07
N ASP A 517 -21.72 19.96 -24.76
CA ASP A 517 -22.86 20.60 -25.39
C ASP A 517 -23.02 22.04 -24.83
N GLU A 518 -22.05 22.94 -25.10
CA GLU A 518 -21.83 24.25 -24.44
C GLU A 518 -23.10 25.13 -24.25
N ASP A 519 -24.13 24.94 -25.06
CA ASP A 519 -25.32 25.79 -25.12
C ASP A 519 -26.40 25.44 -24.07
N GLY A 520 -26.46 24.21 -23.54
CA GLY A 520 -27.46 23.82 -22.54
C GLY A 520 -27.14 24.29 -21.11
N TRP A 521 -25.86 24.31 -20.75
CA TRP A 521 -25.32 24.54 -19.40
C TRP A 521 -25.53 25.96 -18.91
N THR A 522 -25.41 26.94 -19.81
CA THR A 522 -25.51 28.35 -19.47
C THR A 522 -26.94 28.75 -19.08
N GLU A 523 -27.95 28.05 -19.59
CA GLU A 523 -29.35 28.38 -19.35
C GLU A 523 -29.81 27.99 -17.93
N ASP A 524 -29.47 26.80 -17.45
CA ASP A 524 -29.84 26.32 -16.10
C ASP A 524 -29.11 27.07 -14.98
N ILE A 525 -27.82 27.37 -15.17
CA ILE A 525 -27.05 28.19 -14.22
C ILE A 525 -27.57 29.62 -14.20
N ARG A 526 -27.93 30.19 -15.36
CA ARG A 526 -28.55 31.52 -15.46
C ARG A 526 -29.93 31.55 -14.81
N ASN A 527 -30.71 30.47 -14.89
CA ASN A 527 -32.00 30.34 -14.23
C ASN A 527 -31.87 30.23 -12.70
N PHE A 528 -30.86 29.51 -12.20
CA PHE A 528 -30.54 29.49 -10.77
C PHE A 528 -30.05 30.87 -10.28
N GLN A 529 -29.16 31.54 -11.01
CA GLN A 529 -28.72 32.90 -10.68
C GLN A 529 -29.89 33.89 -10.66
N LYS A 530 -30.82 33.79 -11.63
CA LYS A 530 -32.07 34.58 -11.62
C LYS A 530 -32.94 34.26 -10.41
N ALA A 531 -33.07 33.00 -10.01
CA ALA A 531 -33.83 32.59 -8.83
C ALA A 531 -33.19 33.07 -7.52
N VAL A 532 -31.87 33.01 -7.39
CA VAL A 532 -31.11 33.52 -6.23
C VAL A 532 -31.19 35.05 -6.16
N THR A 533 -31.11 35.74 -7.31
CA THR A 533 -31.27 37.19 -7.38
C THR A 533 -32.71 37.60 -7.01
N ALA A 534 -33.72 36.87 -7.50
CA ALA A 534 -35.13 37.07 -7.13
C ALA A 534 -35.43 36.73 -5.64
N MET A 535 -34.70 35.78 -5.05
CA MET A 535 -34.76 35.51 -3.60
C MET A 535 -34.08 36.61 -2.78
N SER A 536 -33.00 37.20 -3.28
CA SER A 536 -32.33 38.38 -2.70
C SER A 536 -33.28 39.59 -2.68
N ASP A 537 -34.10 39.75 -3.72
CA ASP A 537 -35.06 40.86 -3.84
C ASP A 537 -36.36 40.65 -3.04
N SER A 538 -36.61 39.44 -2.52
CA SER A 538 -37.84 39.09 -1.78
C SER A 538 -37.67 38.91 -0.27
N VAL A 539 -36.63 39.50 0.32
CA VAL A 539 -36.50 39.67 1.78
C VAL A 539 -37.57 40.67 2.25
N GLY A 540 -38.82 40.19 2.33
CA GLY A 540 -39.98 41.01 2.59
C GLY A 540 -41.34 40.35 2.43
N SER A 541 -41.50 39.03 2.52
CA SER A 541 -42.76 38.42 3.03
C SER A 541 -42.62 36.91 3.24
N ASN A 542 -43.16 36.44 4.36
CA ASN A 542 -43.35 35.02 4.66
C ASN A 542 -44.42 34.44 3.72
N ASP A 543 -44.04 33.54 2.81
CA ASP A 543 -44.88 32.42 2.36
C ASP A 543 -44.08 31.52 1.41
N TRP A 544 -43.78 30.29 1.84
CA TRP A 544 -43.20 29.26 0.98
C TRP A 544 -44.34 28.43 0.37
N LYS A 545 -44.56 28.52 -0.95
CA LYS A 545 -45.39 27.57 -1.70
C LYS A 545 -44.52 26.80 -2.69
N THR A 546 -44.65 25.48 -2.62
CA THR A 546 -44.08 24.46 -3.51
C THR A 546 -44.33 24.76 -4.99
N VAL A 547 -43.26 24.73 -5.80
CA VAL A 547 -43.33 24.72 -7.26
C VAL A 547 -43.03 23.31 -7.77
N THR A 548 -44.05 22.64 -8.30
CA THR A 548 -43.95 21.41 -9.10
C THR A 548 -43.69 21.78 -10.57
N MET A 549 -42.69 21.18 -11.20
CA MET A 549 -42.59 21.15 -12.68
C MET A 549 -42.92 19.75 -13.19
N GLY A 550 -43.83 19.71 -14.17
CA GLY A 550 -44.47 18.52 -14.69
C GLY A 550 -43.66 17.79 -15.76
N THR A 551 -43.87 16.48 -15.80
CA THR A 551 -43.44 15.54 -16.84
C THR A 551 -44.21 15.74 -18.15
N HIS A 552 -43.53 15.69 -19.29
CA HIS A 552 -44.16 15.29 -20.56
C HIS A 552 -43.27 14.34 -21.37
N SER A 553 -43.87 13.19 -21.68
CA SER A 553 -43.44 12.07 -22.53
C SER A 553 -43.68 12.30 -24.02
N LYS A 554 -42.94 11.57 -24.89
CA LYS A 554 -43.32 10.81 -26.11
C LYS A 554 -42.13 10.84 -27.11
N PHE A 555 -41.57 9.74 -27.64
CA PHE A 555 -42.17 8.75 -28.54
C PHE A 555 -41.37 7.42 -28.57
N ARG A 556 -41.99 6.37 -29.12
CA ARG A 556 -41.60 4.95 -29.21
C ARG A 556 -41.32 4.53 -30.69
N PRO A 557 -41.01 3.26 -31.06
CA PRO A 557 -39.87 2.85 -31.91
C PRO A 557 -40.23 2.19 -33.28
N ALA A 558 -39.24 1.91 -34.15
CA ALA A 558 -39.24 0.91 -35.25
C ALA A 558 -37.80 0.75 -35.82
N LEU A 559 -37.12 -0.41 -35.87
CA LEU A 559 -37.21 -1.65 -36.68
C LEU A 559 -36.73 -1.58 -38.16
N LEU A 560 -35.68 -2.38 -38.42
CA LEU A 560 -35.23 -3.09 -39.64
C LEU A 560 -34.81 -2.34 -40.93
N LEU A 561 -33.59 -2.63 -41.41
CA LEU A 561 -33.36 -3.23 -42.74
C LEU A 561 -31.92 -3.76 -42.93
N GLU A 562 -31.83 -4.88 -43.63
CA GLU A 562 -30.68 -5.71 -44.00
C GLU A 562 -29.75 -5.07 -45.04
N GLY A 563 -28.53 -5.63 -45.19
CA GLY A 563 -27.66 -5.38 -46.35
C GLY A 563 -26.33 -6.14 -46.28
N SER A 564 -26.29 -7.31 -46.94
CA SER A 564 -25.16 -8.21 -47.17
C SER A 564 -23.98 -7.62 -47.96
N LEU A 565 -22.78 -8.22 -47.86
CA LEU A 565 -21.91 -8.62 -49.01
C LEU A 565 -20.65 -9.45 -48.57
N THR A 566 -20.74 -10.77 -48.80
CA THR A 566 -19.78 -11.74 -49.42
C THR A 566 -18.25 -11.62 -49.39
N GLY A 567 -17.60 -12.77 -49.09
CA GLY A 567 -16.42 -13.38 -49.77
C GLY A 567 -15.02 -12.83 -49.43
N LEU A 568 -13.92 -13.58 -49.28
CA LEU A 568 -13.50 -14.88 -49.82
C LEU A 568 -12.25 -15.40 -49.06
N ALA A 569 -12.16 -16.75 -48.97
CA ALA A 569 -10.99 -17.63 -49.11
C ALA A 569 -9.82 -17.61 -48.09
N VAL A 570 -9.61 -18.76 -47.44
CA VAL A 570 -8.27 -19.34 -47.18
C VAL A 570 -8.35 -20.85 -47.46
N GLU A 571 -7.58 -21.30 -48.45
CA GLU A 571 -7.31 -22.72 -48.77
C GLU A 571 -6.15 -23.28 -47.93
N GLU A 572 -6.17 -24.61 -47.81
CA GLU A 572 -5.28 -25.51 -47.09
C GLU A 572 -3.81 -25.52 -47.56
N CYS A 573 -2.89 -25.94 -46.68
CA CYS A 573 -1.90 -26.97 -47.03
C CYS A 573 -1.20 -27.60 -45.81
N ALA A 574 -1.52 -28.88 -45.61
CA ALA A 574 -0.70 -30.06 -45.33
C ALA A 574 0.56 -30.04 -44.40
N ALA A 575 0.55 -31.09 -43.57
CA ALA A 575 1.60 -31.66 -42.73
C ALA A 575 2.89 -32.09 -43.44
N GLN A 576 3.98 -32.26 -42.66
CA GLN A 576 4.88 -33.41 -42.78
C GLN A 576 5.81 -33.60 -41.55
N ASP A 577 5.89 -34.86 -41.12
CA ASP A 577 6.77 -35.46 -40.10
C ASP A 577 8.27 -35.24 -40.33
N ARG A 578 9.08 -35.27 -39.25
CA ARG A 578 10.35 -36.03 -39.20
C ARG A 578 10.93 -36.25 -37.78
N LYS A 579 11.47 -37.46 -37.60
CA LYS A 579 12.03 -38.09 -36.40
C LYS A 579 13.53 -37.80 -36.16
N CYS A 580 13.93 -37.90 -34.88
CA CYS A 580 15.15 -38.49 -34.29
C CYS A 580 16.55 -37.93 -34.65
N GLN A 581 17.39 -37.65 -33.64
CA GLN A 581 18.49 -38.55 -33.20
C GLN A 581 19.30 -38.01 -31.98
N LYS A 582 19.80 -38.97 -31.20
CA LYS A 582 20.74 -38.86 -30.06
C LYS A 582 22.16 -38.52 -30.55
N ASP A 583 22.97 -37.89 -29.71
CA ASP A 583 24.39 -38.26 -29.63
C ASP A 583 25.03 -37.94 -28.25
N THR A 584 25.94 -38.83 -27.88
CA THR A 584 26.66 -38.97 -26.60
C THR A 584 28.13 -38.55 -26.76
N SER A 585 28.72 -37.85 -25.78
CA SER A 585 30.16 -37.98 -25.44
C SER A 585 30.60 -37.08 -24.26
N GLU A 586 31.14 -37.71 -23.21
CA GLU A 586 32.17 -37.19 -22.29
C GLU A 586 33.54 -37.85 -22.67
N PRO A 587 34.73 -37.57 -22.06
CA PRO A 587 35.08 -36.75 -20.85
C PRO A 587 36.38 -35.88 -20.95
N LYS A 588 36.67 -35.01 -19.96
CA LYS A 588 37.91 -34.97 -19.12
C LYS A 588 38.11 -33.67 -18.30
N GLU A 589 38.62 -33.86 -17.08
CA GLU A 589 38.83 -32.95 -15.95
C GLU A 589 39.91 -31.86 -16.12
N CYS A 590 39.72 -30.72 -15.42
CA CYS A 590 40.78 -29.89 -14.83
C CYS A 590 40.21 -29.11 -13.63
N GLY A 591 40.95 -29.07 -12.52
CA GLY A 591 40.52 -28.55 -11.22
C GLY A 591 40.69 -27.04 -10.99
N CYS A 592 40.08 -26.63 -9.87
CA CYS A 592 39.99 -25.30 -9.24
C CYS A 592 38.80 -24.42 -9.70
N GLY A 593 37.83 -24.22 -8.80
CA GLY A 593 36.71 -23.30 -8.99
C GLY A 593 35.52 -23.61 -8.06
N SER A 594 35.11 -22.63 -7.26
CA SER A 594 33.82 -22.46 -6.57
C SER A 594 32.85 -23.66 -6.53
N LEU A 595 32.49 -24.12 -5.33
CA LEU A 595 31.38 -25.05 -5.11
C LEU A 595 30.08 -24.45 -5.68
N SER A 596 29.72 -24.88 -6.89
CA SER A 596 28.42 -24.66 -7.50
C SER A 596 27.38 -25.53 -6.78
N ARG A 597 26.28 -24.89 -6.39
CA ARG A 597 25.09 -25.53 -5.81
C ARG A 597 24.37 -26.30 -6.90
N GLY A 598 24.56 -27.61 -6.93
CA GLY A 598 23.93 -28.51 -7.88
C GLY A 598 24.22 -29.96 -7.47
N GLY A 599 23.72 -30.37 -6.31
CA GLY A 599 23.72 -31.77 -5.90
C GLY A 599 22.43 -32.44 -6.38
N THR A 600 22.57 -33.46 -7.22
CA THR A 600 21.49 -34.36 -7.64
C THR A 600 20.91 -35.09 -6.42
N VAL A 601 19.59 -34.98 -6.23
CA VAL A 601 18.82 -35.76 -5.25
C VAL A 601 18.89 -37.24 -5.65
N ALA A 602 19.19 -38.12 -4.69
CA ALA A 602 19.24 -39.56 -4.88
C ALA A 602 17.88 -40.12 -5.34
N SER A 603 17.89 -41.18 -6.16
CA SER A 603 16.68 -41.79 -6.72
C SER A 603 15.78 -42.42 -5.64
N PRO A 604 14.43 -42.33 -5.75
CA PRO A 604 13.47 -42.82 -4.74
C PRO A 604 13.49 -44.32 -4.42
N SER A 605 14.24 -45.15 -5.14
CA SER A 605 14.17 -46.61 -5.05
C SER A 605 14.94 -47.25 -3.89
N GLU A 606 15.68 -46.49 -3.08
CA GLU A 606 16.57 -47.04 -2.04
C GLU A 606 15.98 -47.02 -0.61
N TRP A 607 14.80 -46.43 -0.40
CA TRP A 607 14.30 -46.08 0.92
C TRP A 607 12.82 -46.45 0.99
N SER A 608 12.49 -47.69 1.34
CA SER A 608 11.09 -48.10 1.57
C SER A 608 10.94 -48.61 2.99
N ALA A 609 10.01 -48.05 3.75
CA ALA A 609 9.72 -48.44 5.12
C ALA A 609 9.29 -49.93 5.19
N PRO A 610 9.65 -50.66 6.26
CA PRO A 610 9.06 -51.96 6.55
C PRO A 610 7.53 -51.87 6.63
N SER A 611 6.83 -52.91 6.17
CA SER A 611 5.36 -52.90 6.07
C SER A 611 4.66 -52.55 7.38
N GLU A 612 5.17 -53.02 8.52
CA GLU A 612 4.59 -52.75 9.85
C GLU A 612 4.71 -51.27 10.27
N VAL A 613 5.78 -50.58 9.87
CA VAL A 613 6.02 -49.17 10.18
C VAL A 613 5.18 -48.29 9.26
N ALA A 614 5.15 -48.63 7.96
CA ALA A 614 4.26 -48.00 7.00
C ALA A 614 2.77 -48.13 7.42
N GLU A 615 2.33 -49.31 7.86
CA GLU A 615 0.97 -49.53 8.36
C GLU A 615 0.66 -48.71 9.62
N ARG A 616 1.59 -48.64 10.59
CA ARG A 616 1.41 -47.81 11.79
C ARG A 616 1.26 -46.34 11.43
N HIS A 617 2.12 -45.82 10.56
CA HIS A 617 2.06 -44.43 10.14
C HIS A 617 0.77 -44.14 9.34
N ASN A 618 0.34 -45.08 8.49
CA ASN A 618 -0.87 -44.95 7.65
C ASN A 618 -2.19 -45.20 8.40
N SER A 619 -2.15 -45.71 9.64
CA SER A 619 -3.35 -45.96 10.44
C SER A 619 -4.10 -44.69 10.87
N GLU A 620 -3.45 -43.52 10.78
CA GLU A 620 -3.98 -42.21 11.16
C GLU A 620 -4.27 -41.32 9.94
N MET A 621 -4.53 -41.91 8.76
CA MET A 621 -5.00 -41.19 7.59
C MET A 621 -6.54 -41.17 7.52
N VAL A 622 -7.09 -40.01 7.16
CA VAL A 622 -8.52 -39.78 6.92
C VAL A 622 -8.83 -39.98 5.44
N GLU A 623 -9.94 -40.65 5.13
CA GLU A 623 -10.47 -40.70 3.76
C GLU A 623 -11.16 -39.38 3.39
N ILE A 624 -10.63 -38.71 2.37
CA ILE A 624 -11.21 -37.51 1.80
C ILE A 624 -12.07 -37.92 0.59
N PRO A 625 -13.39 -37.68 0.62
CA PRO A 625 -14.28 -38.15 -0.42
C PRO A 625 -14.04 -37.42 -1.74
N ARG A 626 -14.38 -38.05 -2.86
CA ARG A 626 -14.41 -37.34 -4.15
C ARG A 626 -15.43 -36.21 -4.11
N GLY A 627 -15.15 -35.11 -4.79
CA GLY A 627 -16.10 -34.01 -4.91
C GLY A 627 -15.60 -32.85 -5.75
N ALA A 628 -16.39 -31.81 -5.84
CA ALA A 628 -16.01 -30.55 -6.47
C ALA A 628 -16.03 -29.44 -5.42
N PHE A 629 -15.16 -28.45 -5.59
CA PHE A 629 -15.12 -27.26 -4.76
C PHE A 629 -14.61 -26.05 -5.54
N LEU A 630 -14.82 -24.88 -4.96
CA LEU A 630 -14.27 -23.62 -5.43
C LEU A 630 -12.95 -23.34 -4.72
N MET A 631 -11.84 -23.45 -5.45
CA MET A 631 -10.50 -23.18 -4.94
C MET A 631 -10.15 -21.69 -5.07
N GLY A 632 -9.44 -21.17 -4.07
CA GLY A 632 -9.06 -19.76 -3.99
C GLY A 632 -10.12 -18.88 -3.33
N ASP A 633 -9.93 -17.56 -3.43
CA ASP A 633 -10.86 -16.56 -2.90
C ASP A 633 -11.17 -15.46 -3.92
N ARG A 634 -12.25 -14.73 -3.68
CA ARG A 634 -12.69 -13.63 -4.54
C ARG A 634 -11.71 -12.47 -4.42
N LYS A 635 -11.54 -11.69 -5.49
CA LYS A 635 -10.55 -10.59 -5.58
C LYS A 635 -10.63 -9.64 -4.38
N GLU A 636 -11.84 -9.37 -3.89
CA GLU A 636 -12.10 -8.45 -2.76
C GLU A 636 -11.62 -9.00 -1.40
N ARG A 637 -11.43 -10.31 -1.29
CA ARG A 637 -10.99 -11.01 -0.07
C ARG A 637 -9.52 -11.44 -0.12
N VAL A 638 -8.84 -11.29 -1.26
CA VAL A 638 -7.40 -11.57 -1.40
C VAL A 638 -6.60 -10.52 -0.65
N HIS A 639 -5.96 -10.92 0.44
CA HIS A 639 -5.19 -10.01 1.29
C HIS A 639 -3.78 -9.73 0.75
N PHE A 640 -3.16 -10.74 0.12
CA PHE A 640 -1.82 -10.65 -0.46
C PHE A 640 -1.88 -10.96 -1.96
N PRO A 641 -2.08 -9.95 -2.83
CA PRO A 641 -2.22 -10.18 -4.27
C PRO A 641 -1.02 -10.92 -4.90
N GLN A 642 0.18 -10.73 -4.37
CA GLN A 642 1.38 -11.42 -4.87
C GLN A 642 1.38 -12.94 -4.65
N ASP A 643 0.56 -13.46 -3.73
CA ASP A 643 0.53 -14.88 -3.42
C ASP A 643 -0.34 -15.68 -4.41
N GLY A 644 -1.13 -15.00 -5.24
CA GLY A 644 -2.00 -15.67 -6.22
C GLY A 644 -3.12 -16.50 -5.57
N GLU A 645 -3.71 -16.04 -4.46
CA GLU A 645 -4.83 -16.75 -3.79
C GLU A 645 -6.12 -16.75 -4.64
N GLY A 646 -6.28 -15.76 -5.51
CA GLY A 646 -7.38 -15.66 -6.49
C GLY A 646 -6.87 -15.79 -7.93
N PRO A 647 -7.78 -15.85 -8.92
CA PRO A 647 -9.23 -15.87 -8.78
C PRO A 647 -9.77 -17.22 -8.29
N VAL A 648 -11.05 -17.22 -7.88
CA VAL A 648 -11.81 -18.45 -7.58
C VAL A 648 -11.89 -19.31 -8.83
N ARG A 649 -11.61 -20.61 -8.70
CA ARG A 649 -11.62 -21.58 -9.80
C ARG A 649 -12.32 -22.89 -9.41
N PRO A 650 -13.17 -23.47 -10.27
CA PRO A 650 -13.77 -24.76 -10.01
C PRO A 650 -12.72 -25.88 -10.12
N VAL A 651 -12.67 -26.74 -9.11
CA VAL A 651 -11.77 -27.89 -9.05
C VAL A 651 -12.57 -29.14 -8.67
N ARG A 652 -12.26 -30.27 -9.30
CA ARG A 652 -12.81 -31.59 -9.03
C ARG A 652 -11.70 -32.48 -8.51
N MET A 653 -11.91 -33.05 -7.34
CA MET A 653 -10.97 -33.94 -6.67
C MET A 653 -11.48 -35.38 -6.70
N SER A 654 -10.62 -36.30 -7.10
CA SER A 654 -10.77 -37.73 -6.82
C SER A 654 -10.69 -37.97 -5.30
N ALA A 655 -11.17 -39.13 -4.86
CA ALA A 655 -11.00 -39.51 -3.46
C ALA A 655 -9.53 -39.83 -3.19
N PHE A 656 -9.01 -39.37 -2.06
CA PHE A 656 -7.63 -39.61 -1.60
C PHE A 656 -7.61 -39.74 -0.08
N ARG A 657 -6.50 -40.18 0.48
CA ARG A 657 -6.27 -40.19 1.93
C ARG A 657 -5.31 -39.08 2.31
N LEU A 658 -5.55 -38.44 3.45
CA LEU A 658 -4.68 -37.40 4.01
C LEU A 658 -4.39 -37.71 5.47
N ASP A 659 -3.17 -37.47 5.94
CA ASP A 659 -2.88 -37.59 7.37
C ASP A 659 -3.82 -36.71 8.20
N GLN A 660 -4.34 -37.31 9.28
CA GLN A 660 -5.17 -36.62 10.26
C GLN A 660 -4.44 -35.45 10.92
N PHE A 661 -3.15 -35.63 11.17
CA PHE A 661 -2.27 -34.75 11.91
C PHE A 661 -1.05 -34.34 11.07
N GLU A 662 -0.40 -33.24 11.45
CA GLU A 662 0.97 -32.94 11.03
C GLU A 662 1.91 -34.10 11.42
N VAL A 663 3.00 -34.32 10.68
CA VAL A 663 4.01 -35.32 11.05
C VAL A 663 4.72 -34.87 12.33
N SER A 664 4.57 -35.64 13.40
CA SER A 664 5.19 -35.35 14.69
C SER A 664 6.69 -35.68 14.71
N ASN A 665 7.42 -35.12 15.69
CA ASN A 665 8.83 -35.45 15.90
C ASN A 665 9.07 -36.95 16.15
N ALA A 666 8.14 -37.63 16.84
CA ALA A 666 8.22 -39.07 17.05
C ALA A 666 8.16 -39.85 15.72
N LYS A 667 7.22 -39.49 14.83
CA LYS A 667 7.10 -40.12 13.51
C LYS A 667 8.31 -39.80 12.61
N PHE A 668 8.77 -38.56 12.62
CA PHE A 668 9.96 -38.18 11.87
C PHE A 668 11.24 -38.86 12.38
N GLN A 669 11.31 -39.12 13.69
CA GLN A 669 12.41 -39.87 14.29
C GLN A 669 12.45 -41.34 13.82
N ASP A 670 11.32 -42.00 13.56
CA ASP A 670 11.31 -43.35 12.99
C ASP A 670 12.01 -43.36 11.63
N PHE A 671 11.66 -42.41 10.76
CA PHE A 671 12.30 -42.23 9.44
C PHE A 671 13.81 -42.04 9.57
N VAL A 672 14.25 -41.10 10.41
CA VAL A 672 15.68 -40.83 10.58
C VAL A 672 16.42 -42.02 11.21
N ALA A 673 15.80 -42.72 12.15
CA ALA A 673 16.42 -43.89 12.81
C ALA A 673 16.64 -45.06 11.84
N GLU A 674 15.64 -45.36 10.99
CA GLU A 674 15.72 -46.48 10.06
C GLU A 674 16.66 -46.21 8.90
N THR A 675 16.69 -44.97 8.45
CA THR A 675 17.32 -44.64 7.18
C THR A 675 18.67 -43.94 7.33
N GLY A 676 18.96 -43.39 8.52
CA GLY A 676 20.13 -42.56 8.73
C GLY A 676 20.08 -41.22 7.98
N TYR A 677 18.89 -40.78 7.57
CA TYR A 677 18.70 -39.55 6.80
C TYR A 677 19.18 -38.31 7.57
N VAL A 678 19.86 -37.41 6.86
CA VAL A 678 20.36 -36.13 7.38
C VAL A 678 19.63 -35.01 6.66
N THR A 679 18.91 -34.18 7.41
CA THR A 679 18.04 -33.13 6.83
C THR A 679 18.84 -32.01 6.18
N ASP A 680 18.18 -31.19 5.35
CA ASP A 680 18.81 -30.00 4.76
C ASP A 680 19.31 -29.04 5.85
N ALA A 681 18.54 -28.83 6.92
CA ALA A 681 18.97 -28.02 8.06
C ALA A 681 20.24 -28.58 8.72
N GLU A 682 20.31 -29.89 8.93
CA GLU A 682 21.50 -30.56 9.51
C GLU A 682 22.70 -30.51 8.56
N ARG A 683 22.48 -30.60 7.24
CA ARG A 683 23.54 -30.57 6.21
C ARG A 683 24.09 -29.17 5.99
N LEU A 684 23.23 -28.16 6.00
CA LEU A 684 23.61 -26.74 5.88
C LEU A 684 24.30 -26.25 7.16
N GLY A 685 23.97 -26.83 8.32
CA GLY A 685 24.57 -26.52 9.61
C GLY A 685 23.95 -25.30 10.31
N ASP A 686 22.93 -24.69 9.72
CA ASP A 686 22.10 -23.66 10.33
C ASP A 686 20.66 -23.74 9.79
N SER A 687 19.74 -23.09 10.51
CA SER A 687 18.37 -22.89 10.06
C SER A 687 17.75 -21.66 10.71
N PHE A 688 16.69 -21.14 10.12
CA PHE A 688 16.09 -19.88 10.56
C PHE A 688 15.18 -20.04 11.78
N VAL A 689 15.44 -19.25 12.81
CA VAL A 689 14.65 -19.15 14.05
C VAL A 689 14.35 -17.68 14.35
N ALA A 690 13.18 -17.39 14.93
CA ALA A 690 12.85 -16.03 15.34
C ALA A 690 13.58 -15.64 16.64
N GLU A 691 14.13 -14.43 16.68
CA GLU A 691 14.97 -13.86 17.75
C GLU A 691 14.31 -13.97 19.13
N LEU A 692 13.00 -13.76 19.23
CA LEU A 692 12.25 -13.82 20.48
C LEU A 692 12.31 -15.19 21.18
N TYR A 693 12.58 -16.27 20.45
CA TYR A 693 12.60 -17.62 20.99
C TYR A 693 13.98 -18.13 21.38
N LEU A 694 15.01 -17.31 21.16
CA LEU A 694 16.39 -17.66 21.43
C LEU A 694 16.80 -17.18 22.82
N SER A 695 17.62 -17.99 23.49
CA SER A 695 18.26 -17.55 24.73
C SER A 695 19.37 -16.54 24.45
N GLU A 696 19.74 -15.74 25.45
CA GLU A 696 20.89 -14.83 25.36
C GLU A 696 22.18 -15.57 24.97
N LYS A 697 22.31 -16.85 25.38
CA LYS A 697 23.46 -17.69 25.04
C LYS A 697 23.51 -17.98 23.54
N VAL A 698 22.38 -18.32 22.92
CA VAL A 698 22.31 -18.58 21.48
C VAL A 698 22.45 -17.29 20.68
N LEU A 699 21.80 -16.21 21.13
CA LEU A 699 21.93 -14.89 20.50
C LEU A 699 23.39 -14.40 20.46
N GLY A 700 24.16 -14.65 21.51
CA GLY A 700 25.59 -14.33 21.55
C GLY A 700 26.48 -15.12 20.57
N THR A 701 25.93 -16.10 19.85
CA THR A 701 26.66 -16.88 18.82
C THR A 701 26.37 -16.43 17.39
N ILE A 702 25.51 -15.43 17.20
CA ILE A 702 24.97 -15.03 15.89
C ILE A 702 25.47 -13.64 15.52
N ASP A 703 26.32 -13.57 14.49
CA ASP A 703 26.92 -12.32 14.01
C ASP A 703 26.18 -11.73 12.79
N LYS A 704 25.21 -12.45 12.22
CA LYS A 704 24.51 -12.07 10.97
C LYS A 704 22.99 -12.13 11.19
N LYS A 705 22.30 -11.03 10.88
CA LYS A 705 20.82 -10.95 10.86
C LYS A 705 20.34 -10.91 9.40
N VAL A 706 19.11 -11.36 9.13
CA VAL A 706 18.51 -11.22 7.79
C VAL A 706 17.98 -9.79 7.63
N ASP A 707 18.60 -9.01 6.74
CA ASP A 707 18.33 -7.56 6.60
C ASP A 707 16.85 -7.22 6.38
N ALA A 708 16.12 -8.04 5.62
CA ALA A 708 14.71 -7.80 5.30
C ALA A 708 13.73 -8.12 6.44
N VAL A 709 14.13 -8.98 7.37
CA VAL A 709 13.30 -9.44 8.49
C VAL A 709 14.21 -9.69 9.70
N PRO A 710 14.63 -8.63 10.42
CA PRO A 710 15.76 -8.67 11.35
C PRO A 710 15.57 -9.60 12.54
N TRP A 711 14.32 -9.99 12.84
CA TRP A 711 13.99 -10.97 13.85
C TRP A 711 14.19 -12.41 13.37
N TRP A 712 14.49 -12.70 12.10
CA TRP A 712 14.86 -14.03 11.64
C TRP A 712 16.37 -14.17 11.62
N LEU A 713 16.88 -15.15 12.38
CA LEU A 713 18.31 -15.37 12.56
C LEU A 713 18.71 -16.76 12.04
N PRO A 714 19.81 -16.88 11.28
CA PRO A 714 20.39 -18.17 10.92
C PRO A 714 21.09 -18.73 12.16
N VAL A 715 20.42 -19.65 12.86
CA VAL A 715 20.91 -20.21 14.12
C VAL A 715 21.77 -21.44 13.83
N PRO A 716 23.05 -21.45 14.23
CA PRO A 716 23.91 -22.60 14.05
C PRO A 716 23.35 -23.85 14.73
N ASN A 717 23.37 -24.97 14.00
CA ASN A 717 22.85 -26.28 14.42
C ASN A 717 21.34 -26.33 14.71
N ALA A 718 20.57 -25.28 14.40
CA ALA A 718 19.12 -25.36 14.50
C ALA A 718 18.57 -26.39 13.51
N SER A 719 17.79 -27.33 14.02
CA SER A 719 17.27 -28.49 13.29
C SER A 719 16.01 -29.03 13.97
N TRP A 720 15.36 -30.02 13.38
CA TRP A 720 14.19 -30.66 13.98
C TRP A 720 14.47 -31.25 15.38
N ARG A 721 15.71 -31.71 15.64
CA ARG A 721 16.15 -32.21 16.97
C ARG A 721 16.39 -31.10 17.98
N GLN A 722 16.86 -29.95 17.51
CA GLN A 722 17.22 -28.78 18.29
C GLN A 722 16.61 -27.51 17.66
N PRO A 723 15.29 -27.28 17.80
CA PRO A 723 14.59 -26.25 17.02
C PRO A 723 15.04 -24.81 17.30
N GLU A 724 15.68 -24.55 18.44
CA GLU A 724 16.23 -23.24 18.79
C GLU A 724 17.77 -23.25 18.92
N GLY A 725 18.42 -24.31 18.44
CA GLY A 725 19.88 -24.49 18.54
C GLY A 725 20.35 -25.16 19.84
N LEU A 726 21.59 -24.88 20.23
CA LEU A 726 22.39 -25.68 21.20
C LEU A 726 21.81 -25.88 22.60
N ASP A 727 20.84 -25.07 23.04
CA ASP A 727 20.19 -25.20 24.35
C ASP A 727 18.71 -25.61 24.26
N SER A 728 18.28 -26.02 23.07
CA SER A 728 16.99 -26.64 22.81
C SER A 728 17.13 -28.14 22.58
N GLY A 729 16.00 -28.84 22.66
CA GLY A 729 15.92 -30.27 22.42
C GLY A 729 14.50 -30.77 22.59
N LEU A 730 14.21 -31.92 21.98
CA LEU A 730 12.90 -32.56 22.08
C LEU A 730 12.56 -33.00 23.51
N GLU A 731 13.57 -33.34 24.31
CA GLU A 731 13.42 -33.79 25.71
C GLU A 731 13.78 -32.70 26.74
N SER A 732 13.61 -31.42 26.39
CA SER A 732 14.05 -30.33 27.27
C SER A 732 13.18 -30.21 28.53
N PRO A 733 13.73 -30.44 29.75
CA PRO A 733 13.00 -30.26 31.01
C PRO A 733 12.71 -28.78 31.33
N ARG A 734 13.23 -27.84 30.51
CA ARG A 734 12.99 -26.40 30.63
C ARG A 734 11.80 -25.92 29.81
N SER A 735 11.21 -26.77 28.97
CA SER A 735 9.99 -26.45 28.25
C SER A 735 8.81 -26.43 29.22
N ARG A 736 8.12 -25.28 29.33
CA ARG A 736 6.85 -25.17 30.07
C ARG A 736 5.81 -26.19 29.60
N TYR A 737 5.94 -26.66 28.37
CA TYR A 737 4.99 -27.52 27.66
C TYR A 737 5.37 -29.02 27.68
N GLY A 738 6.42 -29.42 28.41
CA GLY A 738 6.87 -30.81 28.44
C GLY A 738 7.81 -31.18 27.27
N ASN A 739 7.97 -32.48 27.02
CA ASN A 739 8.71 -32.98 25.87
C ASN A 739 7.96 -32.64 24.57
N ARG A 740 8.66 -32.56 23.43
CA ARG A 740 8.10 -32.14 22.13
C ARG A 740 7.98 -33.30 21.14
N TRP A 741 7.87 -34.53 21.63
CA TRP A 741 7.80 -35.72 20.76
C TRP A 741 6.49 -35.79 19.96
N ASP A 742 5.41 -35.27 20.53
CA ASP A 742 4.06 -35.13 19.97
C ASP A 742 3.81 -33.78 19.26
N HIS A 743 4.79 -32.87 19.28
CA HIS A 743 4.75 -31.64 18.47
C HIS A 743 5.16 -31.94 17.01
N PRO A 744 4.79 -31.08 16.05
CA PRO A 744 5.19 -31.24 14.66
C PRO A 744 6.70 -31.19 14.49
N ALA A 745 7.20 -31.98 13.54
CA ALA A 745 8.56 -31.86 13.06
C ALA A 745 8.73 -30.54 12.29
N VAL A 746 9.71 -29.74 12.70
CA VAL A 746 10.01 -28.40 12.12
C VAL A 746 11.43 -28.34 11.58
N HIS A 747 11.78 -27.27 10.87
CA HIS A 747 13.01 -27.18 10.07
C HIS A 747 13.06 -28.18 8.91
N ILE A 748 11.88 -28.57 8.42
CA ILE A 748 11.76 -29.51 7.32
C ILE A 748 11.76 -28.72 6.00
N SER A 749 12.72 -29.03 5.11
CA SER A 749 12.71 -28.50 3.75
C SER A 749 11.71 -29.27 2.87
N TRP A 750 11.46 -28.78 1.66
CA TRP A 750 10.64 -29.55 0.71
C TRP A 750 11.32 -30.88 0.35
N ASN A 751 12.65 -30.90 0.23
CA ASN A 751 13.41 -32.11 -0.07
C ASN A 751 13.30 -33.14 1.06
N ASP A 752 13.41 -32.69 2.31
CA ASP A 752 13.24 -33.54 3.50
C ASP A 752 11.84 -34.12 3.56
N ALA A 753 10.83 -33.30 3.25
CA ALA A 753 9.45 -33.75 3.23
C ALA A 753 9.17 -34.74 2.11
N TYR A 754 9.73 -34.51 0.92
CA TYR A 754 9.65 -35.44 -0.20
C TYR A 754 10.32 -36.79 0.11
N ALA A 755 11.49 -36.78 0.75
CA ALA A 755 12.19 -38.00 1.16
C ALA A 755 11.38 -38.79 2.19
N TYR A 756 10.80 -38.12 3.20
CA TYR A 756 9.94 -38.74 4.20
C TYR A 756 8.69 -39.39 3.57
N CYS A 757 7.99 -38.66 2.70
CA CYS A 757 6.82 -39.20 1.99
C CYS A 757 7.20 -40.41 1.13
N SER A 758 8.31 -40.34 0.41
CA SER A 758 8.80 -41.45 -0.43
C SER A 758 9.12 -42.69 0.41
N TRP A 759 9.79 -42.52 1.55
CA TRP A 759 10.08 -43.62 2.49
C TRP A 759 8.82 -44.30 3.00
N ARG A 760 7.78 -43.50 3.30
CA ARG A 760 6.48 -43.98 3.76
C ARG A 760 5.60 -44.57 2.65
N ASN A 761 6.03 -44.53 1.39
CA ASN A 761 5.21 -44.87 0.23
C ASN A 761 3.93 -44.02 0.14
N ALA A 762 4.10 -42.71 0.40
CA ALA A 762 3.08 -41.67 0.33
C ALA A 762 3.58 -40.49 -0.53
N THR A 763 2.76 -39.46 -0.71
CA THR A 763 3.15 -38.22 -1.40
C THR A 763 2.94 -37.00 -0.52
N LEU A 764 3.56 -35.88 -0.88
CA LEU A 764 3.06 -34.58 -0.41
C LEU A 764 1.68 -34.33 -1.02
N PRO A 765 0.74 -33.68 -0.30
CA PRO A 765 -0.53 -33.28 -0.88
C PRO A 765 -0.29 -32.25 -1.99
N THR A 766 -1.10 -32.30 -3.03
CA THR A 766 -1.18 -31.15 -3.95
C THR A 766 -1.80 -29.94 -3.25
N GLU A 767 -1.56 -28.74 -3.76
CA GLU A 767 -2.17 -27.53 -3.22
C GLU A 767 -3.70 -27.65 -3.19
N ALA A 768 -4.28 -28.24 -4.24
CA ALA A 768 -5.71 -28.46 -4.34
C ALA A 768 -6.21 -29.54 -3.37
N GLN A 769 -5.48 -30.66 -3.20
CA GLN A 769 -5.80 -31.67 -2.19
C GLN A 769 -5.82 -31.04 -0.79
N TRP A 770 -4.80 -30.25 -0.48
CA TRP A 770 -4.67 -29.59 0.81
C TRP A 770 -5.83 -28.64 1.09
N GLU A 771 -6.15 -27.75 0.14
CA GLU A 771 -7.22 -26.77 0.33
C GLU A 771 -8.61 -27.42 0.36
N TYR A 772 -8.84 -28.44 -0.47
CA TYR A 772 -10.08 -29.20 -0.46
C TYR A 772 -10.31 -29.88 0.89
N ALA A 773 -9.27 -30.54 1.40
CA ALA A 773 -9.28 -31.17 2.72
C ALA A 773 -9.49 -30.16 3.85
N SER A 774 -8.79 -29.02 3.81
CA SER A 774 -8.90 -27.95 4.81
C SER A 774 -10.32 -27.42 4.91
N ARG A 775 -10.98 -27.20 3.76
CA ARG A 775 -12.36 -26.70 3.69
C ARG A 775 -13.40 -27.64 4.29
N GLY A 776 -13.15 -28.95 4.35
CA GLY A 776 -14.05 -29.90 5.00
C GLY A 776 -15.49 -29.91 4.44
N GLY A 777 -15.67 -29.54 3.18
CA GLY A 777 -16.99 -29.40 2.54
C GLY A 777 -17.61 -27.99 2.60
N LEU A 778 -16.97 -27.01 3.27
CA LEU A 778 -17.42 -25.62 3.31
C LEU A 778 -16.87 -24.81 2.13
N GLU A 779 -17.77 -24.15 1.40
CA GLU A 779 -17.39 -23.28 0.29
C GLU A 779 -17.20 -21.83 0.74
N GLY A 780 -16.16 -21.18 0.24
CA GLY A 780 -15.93 -19.74 0.45
C GLY A 780 -15.56 -19.33 1.88
N MET A 781 -15.36 -20.26 2.82
CA MET A 781 -15.02 -19.92 4.20
C MET A 781 -13.52 -19.66 4.40
N TYR A 782 -13.18 -18.72 5.29
CA TYR A 782 -11.80 -18.39 5.66
C TYR A 782 -11.11 -19.52 6.42
N TYR A 783 -11.80 -20.18 7.34
CA TYR A 783 -11.25 -21.23 8.19
C TYR A 783 -11.95 -22.57 7.96
N PRO A 784 -11.34 -23.70 8.35
CA PRO A 784 -11.95 -25.04 8.21
C PRO A 784 -13.34 -25.19 8.85
N TRP A 785 -13.63 -24.36 9.86
CA TRP A 785 -14.89 -24.37 10.62
C TRP A 785 -15.84 -23.20 10.30
N GLY A 786 -15.48 -22.29 9.38
CA GLY A 786 -16.30 -21.13 9.02
C GLY A 786 -15.52 -19.82 8.87
N ASP A 787 -16.23 -18.69 8.84
CA ASP A 787 -15.62 -17.36 8.65
C ASP A 787 -15.20 -16.67 9.96
N SER A 788 -15.74 -17.11 11.10
CA SER A 788 -15.37 -16.59 12.42
C SER A 788 -14.09 -17.26 12.93
N MET A 789 -13.13 -16.46 13.37
CA MET A 789 -11.85 -16.93 13.90
C MET A 789 -12.01 -17.84 15.14
N TYR A 790 -13.02 -17.58 15.97
CA TYR A 790 -13.30 -18.35 17.20
C TYR A 790 -14.40 -19.41 17.03
N GLY A 791 -14.88 -19.63 15.80
CA GLY A 791 -16.00 -20.54 15.55
C GLY A 791 -17.37 -19.94 15.86
N ASN A 792 -18.33 -20.81 16.15
CA ASN A 792 -19.75 -20.47 16.37
C ASN A 792 -19.98 -20.00 17.82
N GLU A 793 -21.11 -19.35 18.13
CA GLU A 793 -21.44 -18.86 19.48
C GLU A 793 -21.41 -19.97 20.58
N SER A 794 -21.45 -21.25 20.19
CA SER A 794 -21.35 -22.41 21.07
C SER A 794 -19.94 -22.76 21.55
N ASP A 795 -18.89 -22.15 20.98
CA ASP A 795 -17.48 -22.49 21.29
C ASP A 795 -16.89 -21.67 22.46
N ASP A 796 -17.71 -20.90 23.19
CA ASP A 796 -17.32 -20.05 24.34
C ASP A 796 -16.12 -19.10 24.05
N GLY A 797 -15.82 -18.81 22.77
CA GLY A 797 -14.66 -18.01 22.38
C GLY A 797 -13.30 -18.72 22.52
N ARG A 798 -13.25 -20.06 22.54
CA ARG A 798 -11.99 -20.81 22.62
C ARG A 798 -11.24 -20.78 21.28
N PHE A 799 -9.91 -20.71 21.35
CA PHE A 799 -9.05 -20.82 20.17
C PHE A 799 -9.18 -22.20 19.52
N ARG A 800 -9.14 -22.24 18.18
CA ARG A 800 -9.21 -23.46 17.35
C ARG A 800 -7.91 -23.74 16.57
N MET A 801 -6.90 -22.90 16.76
CA MET A 801 -5.59 -23.02 16.12
C MET A 801 -4.53 -22.30 16.94
N ASN A 802 -3.28 -22.71 16.75
CA ASN A 802 -2.11 -22.06 17.33
C ASN A 802 -1.57 -20.97 16.39
N ILE A 803 -1.56 -19.72 16.83
CA ILE A 803 -1.07 -18.55 16.09
C ILE A 803 -0.41 -17.55 17.07
N TRP A 804 0.09 -16.42 16.59
CA TRP A 804 0.61 -15.39 17.47
C TRP A 804 -0.54 -14.56 18.05
N GLN A 805 -0.54 -14.30 19.36
CA GLN A 805 -1.43 -13.30 19.99
C GLN A 805 -0.62 -12.18 20.65
N GLY A 806 -1.17 -10.96 20.74
CA GLY A 806 -0.45 -9.80 21.26
C GLY A 806 0.24 -8.96 20.18
N GLU A 807 1.39 -8.36 20.51
CA GLU A 807 2.11 -7.43 19.63
C GLU A 807 3.21 -8.15 18.84
N PHE A 808 3.00 -8.38 17.55
CA PHE A 808 4.03 -8.95 16.69
C PHE A 808 5.11 -7.90 16.33
N PRO A 809 6.42 -8.22 16.34
CA PRO A 809 7.06 -9.49 16.75
C PRO A 809 7.60 -9.47 18.19
N THR A 810 7.17 -8.51 19.04
CA THR A 810 7.79 -8.21 20.34
C THR A 810 7.23 -9.03 21.50
N LEU A 811 5.93 -9.32 21.50
CA LEU A 811 5.24 -9.98 22.59
C LEU A 811 4.19 -10.96 22.07
N ASN A 812 4.39 -12.26 22.34
CA ASN A 812 3.35 -13.28 22.20
C ASN A 812 2.65 -13.51 23.56
N THR A 813 1.35 -13.23 23.66
CA THR A 813 0.57 -13.41 24.90
C THR A 813 0.21 -14.88 25.17
N ALA A 814 0.28 -15.76 24.17
CA ALA A 814 -0.06 -17.18 24.25
C ALA A 814 -1.46 -17.44 24.85
N GLU A 815 -2.43 -16.65 24.41
CA GLU A 815 -3.83 -16.77 24.83
C GLU A 815 -4.46 -18.09 24.38
N ASP A 816 -3.94 -18.69 23.31
CA ASP A 816 -4.28 -20.04 22.85
C ASP A 816 -3.63 -21.16 23.68
N GLY A 817 -2.76 -20.79 24.63
CA GLY A 817 -2.03 -21.71 25.51
C GLY A 817 -0.62 -22.07 25.04
N TYR A 818 -0.16 -21.61 23.87
CA TYR A 818 1.13 -21.99 23.30
C TYR A 818 1.96 -20.79 22.81
N ILE A 819 3.23 -20.73 23.22
CA ILE A 819 4.17 -19.69 22.76
C ILE A 819 4.85 -20.09 21.43
N LYS A 820 5.01 -21.39 21.20
CA LYS A 820 5.72 -21.99 20.05
C LYS A 820 4.79 -22.98 19.36
N THR A 821 5.30 -24.07 18.78
CA THR A 821 4.45 -25.17 18.31
C THR A 821 3.59 -25.74 19.45
N ALA A 822 2.45 -26.30 19.08
CA ALA A 822 1.54 -27.07 19.93
C ALA A 822 1.59 -28.55 19.52
N PRO A 823 1.16 -29.50 20.37
CA PRO A 823 0.95 -30.89 20.00
C PRO A 823 0.07 -31.03 18.76
N VAL A 824 0.35 -32.03 17.93
CA VAL A 824 -0.34 -32.20 16.64
C VAL A 824 -1.83 -32.50 16.77
N ASP A 825 -2.29 -32.94 17.94
CA ASP A 825 -3.69 -33.23 18.29
C ASP A 825 -4.39 -32.12 19.11
N ALA A 826 -3.73 -30.97 19.29
CA ALA A 826 -4.30 -29.83 20.00
C ALA A 826 -5.55 -29.25 19.30
N PHE A 827 -6.35 -28.50 20.06
CA PHE A 827 -7.56 -27.77 19.62
C PHE A 827 -8.74 -28.61 19.10
N GLY A 828 -8.62 -29.94 19.06
CA GLY A 828 -9.67 -30.80 18.49
C GLY A 828 -9.73 -30.72 16.96
N PRO A 829 -10.59 -31.53 16.31
CA PRO A 829 -10.75 -31.49 14.87
C PRO A 829 -11.22 -30.11 14.40
N GLN A 830 -10.56 -29.59 13.37
CA GLN A 830 -10.86 -28.28 12.80
C GLN A 830 -12.01 -28.32 11.79
N ASN A 831 -12.36 -29.49 11.26
CA ASN A 831 -13.49 -29.67 10.36
C ASN A 831 -14.20 -31.02 10.56
N ASP A 832 -15.34 -31.16 9.88
CA ASP A 832 -16.20 -32.35 9.98
C ASP A 832 -15.57 -33.63 9.41
N TRP A 833 -14.44 -33.50 8.71
CA TRP A 833 -13.67 -34.65 8.21
C TRP A 833 -12.66 -35.15 9.23
N GLY A 834 -12.55 -34.51 10.40
CA GLY A 834 -11.71 -35.01 11.48
C GLY A 834 -10.23 -34.61 11.36
N LEU A 835 -9.90 -33.64 10.51
CA LEU A 835 -8.53 -33.14 10.33
C LEU A 835 -8.15 -32.14 11.41
N TYR A 836 -6.89 -32.18 11.83
CA TYR A 836 -6.31 -31.30 12.86
C TYR A 836 -5.25 -30.40 12.26
N ASN A 837 -5.09 -29.22 12.87
CA ASN A 837 -4.06 -28.22 12.54
C ASN A 837 -3.87 -28.02 11.03
N MET A 838 -4.97 -28.04 10.25
CA MET A 838 -4.95 -27.65 8.84
C MET A 838 -4.58 -26.17 8.73
N VAL A 839 -5.06 -25.32 9.64
CA VAL A 839 -4.61 -23.94 9.73
C VAL A 839 -4.00 -23.66 11.11
N GLY A 840 -2.92 -22.86 11.12
CA GLY A 840 -2.11 -22.59 12.30
C GLY A 840 -1.08 -23.68 12.59
N ASN A 841 -0.46 -23.60 13.77
CA ASN A 841 0.65 -24.45 14.22
C ASN A 841 1.90 -24.40 13.32
N VAL A 842 2.01 -25.15 12.21
CA VAL A 842 3.15 -25.02 11.30
C VAL A 842 2.72 -24.90 9.84
N TRP A 843 3.58 -24.25 9.04
CA TRP A 843 3.41 -24.26 7.59
C TRP A 843 3.65 -25.66 7.05
N GLU A 844 2.87 -26.06 6.05
CA GLU A 844 3.02 -27.38 5.45
C GLU A 844 3.36 -27.31 3.98
N TRP A 845 4.37 -28.09 3.56
CA TRP A 845 4.75 -28.23 2.17
C TRP A 845 3.69 -28.96 1.34
N THR A 846 3.54 -28.51 0.09
CA THR A 846 2.74 -29.18 -0.94
C THR A 846 3.65 -29.62 -2.09
N SER A 847 3.19 -30.52 -2.97
CA SER A 847 3.98 -30.97 -4.12
C SER A 847 4.24 -29.87 -5.17
N ASP A 848 3.36 -28.88 -5.22
CA ASP A 848 3.18 -27.95 -6.33
C ASP A 848 4.28 -26.88 -6.41
N TRP A 849 4.59 -26.48 -7.64
CA TRP A 849 5.41 -25.30 -7.88
C TRP A 849 4.59 -24.02 -7.74
N PHE A 850 5.23 -22.96 -7.24
CA PHE A 850 4.58 -21.66 -7.08
C PHE A 850 4.44 -20.92 -8.42
N SER A 851 3.23 -20.48 -8.72
CA SER A 851 2.92 -19.44 -9.69
C SER A 851 2.03 -18.38 -9.06
N PRO A 852 2.28 -17.07 -9.31
CA PRO A 852 1.40 -15.98 -8.88
C PRO A 852 0.17 -15.81 -9.79
N VAL A 853 0.13 -16.50 -10.93
CA VAL A 853 -0.94 -16.39 -11.94
C VAL A 853 -1.54 -17.76 -12.21
N HIS A 854 -2.88 -17.80 -12.28
CA HIS A 854 -3.65 -18.97 -12.69
C HIS A 854 -4.28 -18.70 -14.05
N PHE A 855 -3.86 -19.43 -15.09
CA PHE A 855 -4.47 -19.30 -16.42
C PHE A 855 -5.78 -20.08 -16.49
N LEU A 856 -6.88 -19.35 -16.70
CA LEU A 856 -8.20 -19.94 -16.88
C LEU A 856 -8.54 -19.98 -18.37
N THR A 857 -8.58 -21.18 -18.95
CA THR A 857 -9.16 -21.41 -20.28
C THR A 857 -10.69 -21.49 -20.18
N GLU A 858 -11.41 -21.26 -21.28
CA GLU A 858 -12.88 -21.41 -21.32
C GLU A 858 -13.30 -22.83 -20.88
N GLU A 859 -12.53 -23.85 -21.25
CA GLU A 859 -12.77 -25.24 -20.85
C GLU A 859 -12.61 -25.44 -19.33
N ASN A 860 -11.53 -24.92 -18.73
CA ASN A 860 -11.30 -25.04 -17.28
C ASN A 860 -12.28 -24.20 -16.45
N GLN A 861 -12.86 -23.14 -17.02
CA GLN A 861 -13.95 -22.40 -16.38
C GLN A 861 -15.28 -23.17 -16.40
N GLN A 862 -15.54 -23.97 -17.44
CA GLN A 862 -16.78 -24.73 -17.58
C GLN A 862 -16.75 -26.10 -16.87
N ILE A 863 -15.66 -26.86 -17.04
CA ILE A 863 -15.54 -28.24 -16.55
C ILE A 863 -14.85 -28.29 -15.17
N GLY A 864 -14.01 -27.29 -14.87
CA GLY A 864 -13.14 -27.27 -13.70
C GLY A 864 -11.87 -28.09 -13.89
N PHE A 865 -10.83 -27.75 -13.13
CA PHE A 865 -9.59 -28.54 -13.11
C PHE A 865 -9.85 -29.88 -12.43
N VAL A 866 -9.35 -30.98 -12.99
CA VAL A 866 -9.46 -32.32 -12.38
C VAL A 866 -8.11 -32.70 -11.77
N ASP A 867 -8.09 -32.96 -10.46
CA ASP A 867 -6.89 -33.34 -9.69
C ASP A 867 -5.63 -32.52 -10.06
N PRO A 868 -5.69 -31.18 -9.99
CA PRO A 868 -4.57 -30.34 -10.46
C PRO A 868 -3.31 -30.56 -9.60
N THR A 869 -2.17 -30.60 -10.29
CA THR A 869 -0.83 -30.82 -9.72
C THR A 869 0.07 -29.58 -9.79
N GLY A 870 -0.52 -28.42 -10.10
CA GLY A 870 0.20 -27.16 -10.32
C GLY A 870 0.89 -27.08 -11.69
N PRO A 871 1.56 -25.95 -11.98
CA PRO A 871 2.26 -25.72 -13.24
C PRO A 871 3.49 -26.62 -13.38
N SER A 872 3.80 -27.02 -14.63
CA SER A 872 5.06 -27.70 -14.95
C SER A 872 6.23 -26.73 -14.92
N VAL A 873 7.47 -27.23 -14.94
CA VAL A 873 8.66 -26.37 -15.01
C VAL A 873 8.66 -25.56 -16.32
N GLU A 874 8.20 -26.16 -17.41
CA GLU A 874 8.05 -25.49 -18.70
C GLU A 874 7.05 -24.32 -18.63
N ASP A 875 5.91 -24.50 -17.95
CA ASP A 875 4.94 -23.43 -17.72
C ASP A 875 5.56 -22.25 -16.93
N LEU A 876 6.40 -22.56 -15.93
CA LEU A 876 7.08 -21.54 -15.14
C LEU A 876 8.14 -20.80 -15.94
N GLU A 877 8.91 -21.48 -16.80
CA GLU A 877 9.86 -20.83 -17.72
C GLU A 877 9.12 -19.88 -18.66
N GLN A 878 7.97 -20.28 -19.20
CA GLN A 878 7.14 -19.42 -20.03
C GLN A 878 6.65 -18.18 -19.26
N LEU A 879 6.25 -18.34 -18.00
CA LEU A 879 5.88 -17.23 -17.13
C LEU A 879 7.04 -16.27 -16.86
N VAL A 880 8.28 -16.78 -16.77
CA VAL A 880 9.49 -15.95 -16.66
C VAL A 880 9.74 -15.17 -17.95
N GLU A 881 9.64 -15.81 -19.11
CA GLU A 881 9.78 -15.15 -20.42
C GLU A 881 8.73 -14.05 -20.63
N MET A 882 7.50 -14.29 -20.19
CA MET A 882 6.41 -13.30 -20.23
C MET A 882 6.53 -12.20 -19.16
N GLY A 883 7.46 -12.32 -18.20
CA GLY A 883 7.68 -11.34 -17.14
C GLY A 883 6.70 -11.40 -15.97
N TYR A 884 5.89 -12.47 -15.86
CA TYR A 884 4.94 -12.69 -14.76
C TYR A 884 5.57 -13.37 -13.53
N LEU A 885 6.67 -14.10 -13.72
CA LEU A 885 7.41 -14.78 -12.66
C LEU A 885 8.88 -14.37 -12.69
N LYS A 886 9.52 -14.35 -11.52
CA LYS A 886 10.97 -14.18 -11.41
C LYS A 886 11.53 -15.37 -10.64
N LYS A 887 12.66 -15.89 -11.13
CA LYS A 887 13.48 -16.83 -10.38
C LYS A 887 14.11 -16.11 -9.19
N ASP A 888 14.44 -16.87 -8.15
CA ASP A 888 15.17 -16.34 -7.01
C ASP A 888 16.60 -15.91 -7.41
N ALA A 889 17.39 -15.44 -6.43
CA ALA A 889 18.77 -15.05 -6.68
C ALA A 889 19.68 -16.20 -7.16
N SER A 890 19.29 -17.46 -6.92
CA SER A 890 20.02 -18.66 -7.35
C SER A 890 19.60 -19.18 -8.72
N GLY A 891 18.51 -18.64 -9.30
CA GLY A 891 17.93 -19.13 -10.55
C GLY A 891 16.96 -20.31 -10.37
N ALA A 892 16.55 -20.61 -9.14
CA ALA A 892 15.62 -21.67 -8.79
C ALA A 892 14.16 -21.20 -8.78
N PHE A 893 13.25 -22.14 -9.05
CA PHE A 893 11.82 -21.99 -8.80
C PHE A 893 11.48 -22.37 -7.36
N GLU A 894 10.33 -21.87 -6.89
CA GLU A 894 9.91 -22.00 -5.49
C GLU A 894 8.71 -22.95 -5.37
N LYS A 895 8.58 -23.60 -4.20
CA LYS A 895 7.53 -24.55 -3.85
C LYS A 895 6.48 -23.90 -2.96
N ILE A 896 5.25 -24.40 -3.03
CA ILE A 896 4.12 -23.87 -2.24
C ILE A 896 4.08 -24.50 -0.85
N LYS A 897 3.77 -23.66 0.15
CA LYS A 897 3.37 -24.06 1.50
C LYS A 897 2.02 -23.43 1.89
N LYS A 898 1.25 -24.14 2.70
CA LYS A 898 -0.13 -23.80 3.11
C LYS A 898 -0.30 -23.84 4.65
N GLY A 899 -1.40 -23.30 5.15
CA GLY A 899 -1.81 -23.44 6.56
C GLY A 899 -1.47 -22.29 7.51
N GLY A 900 -0.43 -21.52 7.24
CA GLY A 900 0.08 -20.56 8.23
C GLY A 900 0.83 -21.27 9.36
N SER A 901 1.18 -20.58 10.45
CA SER A 901 1.92 -21.17 11.57
C SER A 901 1.66 -20.41 12.87
N PHE A 902 2.19 -20.90 13.99
CA PHE A 902 2.17 -20.22 15.29
C PHE A 902 2.81 -18.82 15.27
N MET A 903 3.58 -18.50 14.23
CA MET A 903 4.18 -17.18 14.00
C MET A 903 3.28 -16.21 13.24
N CYS A 904 2.14 -16.66 12.75
CA CYS A 904 1.25 -15.82 11.97
C CYS A 904 0.43 -14.89 12.87
N HIS A 905 0.34 -13.63 12.47
CA HIS A 905 -0.44 -12.59 13.15
C HIS A 905 -1.16 -11.74 12.11
N HIS A 906 -2.38 -11.27 12.40
CA HIS A 906 -3.19 -10.51 11.43
C HIS A 906 -2.49 -9.25 10.89
N SER A 907 -1.64 -8.59 11.70
CA SER A 907 -0.94 -7.36 11.30
C SER A 907 0.27 -7.58 10.38
N TYR A 908 0.75 -8.82 10.24
CA TYR A 908 1.97 -9.13 9.49
C TYR A 908 1.79 -10.31 8.52
N CYS A 909 1.25 -11.42 8.99
CA CYS A 909 1.04 -12.63 8.22
C CYS A 909 -0.36 -13.21 8.49
N TRP A 910 -1.36 -12.75 7.73
CA TRP A 910 -2.73 -13.26 7.79
C TRP A 910 -2.96 -14.46 6.85
N ARG A 911 -2.03 -15.41 6.86
CA ARG A 911 -2.04 -16.59 5.97
C ARG A 911 -2.48 -17.90 6.66
N TYR A 912 -3.15 -17.79 7.80
CA TYR A 912 -3.78 -18.91 8.51
C TYR A 912 -5.24 -19.10 8.05
N ARG A 913 -5.45 -19.18 6.73
CA ARG A 913 -6.77 -19.29 6.08
C ARG A 913 -6.73 -20.40 5.03
N ASN A 914 -7.87 -21.00 4.71
CA ASN A 914 -8.01 -22.10 3.74
C ASN A 914 -7.33 -21.80 2.38
N CYS A 915 -7.60 -20.62 1.81
CA CYS A 915 -7.07 -20.23 0.51
C CYS A 915 -5.63 -19.72 0.57
N ALA A 916 -5.12 -19.37 1.76
CA ALA A 916 -3.84 -18.71 1.88
C ALA A 916 -2.70 -19.64 1.49
N ARG A 917 -1.68 -19.05 0.88
CA ARG A 917 -0.50 -19.77 0.38
C ARG A 917 0.73 -18.89 0.50
N HIS A 918 1.89 -19.52 0.58
CA HIS A 918 3.16 -18.83 0.48
C HIS A 918 4.18 -19.75 -0.21
N HIS A 919 5.36 -19.25 -0.51
CA HIS A 919 6.34 -19.97 -1.30
C HIS A 919 7.76 -19.67 -0.82
N LEU A 920 8.62 -20.68 -0.98
CA LEU A 920 10.04 -20.64 -0.65
C LEU A 920 10.79 -21.64 -1.55
N THR A 921 12.12 -21.53 -1.63
CA THR A 921 12.94 -22.51 -2.34
C THR A 921 12.85 -23.90 -1.68
N ALA A 922 13.08 -24.96 -2.46
CA ALA A 922 12.91 -26.33 -1.99
C ALA A 922 13.84 -26.72 -0.82
N ASP A 923 14.99 -26.05 -0.69
CA ASP A 923 15.99 -26.22 0.36
C ASP A 923 15.75 -25.32 1.59
N SER A 924 14.77 -24.43 1.54
CA SER A 924 14.50 -23.50 2.66
C SER A 924 13.96 -24.23 3.89
N THR A 925 14.52 -23.93 5.07
CA THR A 925 14.10 -24.49 6.36
C THR A 925 13.88 -23.40 7.40
N ALA A 926 12.92 -23.60 8.31
CA ALA A 926 12.68 -22.71 9.46
C ALA A 926 11.91 -23.42 10.57
N HIS A 927 12.00 -22.90 11.80
CA HIS A 927 11.39 -23.47 13.04
C HIS A 927 9.85 -23.53 13.09
N HIS A 928 9.19 -23.28 11.97
CA HIS A 928 7.73 -23.19 11.81
C HIS A 928 7.25 -23.80 10.47
N ILE A 929 8.09 -24.63 9.83
CA ILE A 929 7.78 -25.33 8.58
C ILE A 929 7.90 -26.84 8.80
N GLY A 930 6.82 -27.56 8.54
CA GLY A 930 6.68 -29.01 8.62
C GLY A 930 5.97 -29.58 7.39
N LEU A 931 5.24 -30.69 7.59
CA LEU A 931 4.64 -31.47 6.52
C LEU A 931 3.48 -32.35 7.02
N ARG A 932 2.66 -32.79 6.06
CA ARG A 932 1.74 -33.93 6.18
C ARG A 932 1.75 -34.77 4.90
N CYS A 933 1.34 -36.03 4.96
CA CYS A 933 1.32 -36.93 3.81
C CYS A 933 -0.09 -37.13 3.24
N ALA A 934 -0.15 -37.42 1.94
CA ALA A 934 -1.33 -37.85 1.20
C ALA A 934 -1.09 -39.20 0.49
N GLN A 935 -2.16 -39.90 0.11
CA GLN A 935 -2.10 -41.15 -0.64
C GLN A 935 -3.29 -41.36 -1.58
#